data_AF-A0A8U0TRW0-F1
#
_entry.id   AF-A0A8U0TRW0-F1
#
_cell.length_a   1.000
_cell.length_b   1.000
_cell.length_c   1.000
_cell.angle_alpha   90.00
_cell.angle_beta   90.00
_cell.angle_gamma   90.00
#
_symmetry.space_group_name_H-M   'P 1'
#
loop_
_entity.id
_entity.type
_entity.pdbx_description
1 polymer ?
#
loop_
_entity_poly.entity_id
_entity_poly.type
_entity_poly.pdbx_seq_one_letter_code
_entity_poly.pdbx_strand_id
1 'polypeptide(L)'
;MGHTSLDKIKALQKNPANVRNLCILAHVDHGKTTLADSLVASNGIISSRLAGKLRYLDSREDEQIRGITMKSSAISLHYAAGEKDYLINLIDSPGHVDFSSEVSTAVRLCDGAIVIVDAVEGVCPQTQAVLRQAWLENIRPVLVINKIDRLIMELKLTSQEAYTHLQKILEQVNAVTGSLFTSKVLEDRAVKEERAEEDKEEGDSEPAECPGSEQVYDWSAGLEDSDDSQLYFSPDQGNVVFASAIDGWGFSIQQFAQIHSQRMGIRAEVLLKTLWGDFYLNAKAKKIMKGAHAKGKKPLFVQLVLDNIWSLYDAVVTRRDKEKIEKMMMSLGVKVMTRDLRHSDPKVLLSAICSQWLPISQAVLFMVCDKLPSPLDMTSERIERLMSVGARRFHSLPLQTQELKTAFMQCSSDDTAPVIVFVSKMFMVDAKALPQNKQRPLTQEEMAQRRELARQRHTERLAAIQQTESGEGNAQSGSTTPATTPGGDNTIGSEGVSGQMQGLPLKAKPEEEEGKETFVAFARVYSGVVRRGQKVFVMGPKYDPAQGLRMLPEGSTSVSVCLPPVPHLACCTMDSLYLLMGRELEELEEVPSGNVLGIGGLEECVLKSATLSTSPALPPFIPLNFEATPIVRVAIEPKHPSEMPKLVRGMRLLNQADPCAEVLIQETGEHVLVTAGEVHLQRCLDDLRESFAKIEISASKPIIPFRETVIRPPKVDMVNEDLGKQQKVAVLHQVKESDTLHLDPSGLVTLTTPNRQATVGVRAIPLPEEVTLLLEGSADLIRTLEQAGQAQREGRTLDMSTWTLDALMELKSRLEVLLQGRKWRNAVDRIWAFGPRRYGPNILLNSVEGYQRTSVWHCLQREKGEKEGGEKAEASAIRDFDNSVVSGFQLATLSGPMCEEPLMGVCFSVERWDMNFPTQRTHLASVTEEDSNSLDASVSKSPGEAAGQQEASGKAGGAGETPSQAEGAVAEASHGRRRAEVGAGLVDCYGPFSGQLIAAVKEACRHAFQAKPQRLMAAMYTCEIMATAEVLGRVYGVLGKREGRVLQEEMKEGTEMFIIKAVLPVAESFGFADEIRKRTSGLASPQLVFSHWEVISSDPSWVPTTEEEYLHFGEKADSANQALKYMNGVRRRKGLYVEEKIVEHGEKQRTLSKNK
;
A
#
# COMPACT_ATOMS: atom_id res chain seq x y z
N MET A 1 31.00 21.43 -7.90
CA MET A 1 30.54 22.45 -6.94
C MET A 1 31.06 22.04 -5.56
N GLY A 2 31.46 22.99 -4.70
CA GLY A 2 31.95 22.69 -3.34
C GLY A 2 30.81 22.33 -2.38
N HIS A 3 31.16 21.81 -1.20
CA HIS A 3 30.21 21.50 -0.13
C HIS A 3 29.30 22.71 0.15
N THR A 4 27.99 22.54 0.04
CA THR A 4 27.04 23.63 0.27
C THR A 4 26.89 23.92 1.75
N SER A 5 26.87 25.20 2.11
CA SER A 5 26.65 25.65 3.49
C SER A 5 25.17 25.56 3.86
N LEU A 6 24.89 25.06 5.06
CA LEU A 6 23.54 24.87 5.61
C LEU A 6 22.72 26.19 5.63
N ASP A 7 23.38 27.32 5.87
CA ASP A 7 22.72 28.64 5.84
C ASP A 7 22.19 29.01 4.46
N LYS A 8 22.86 28.55 3.39
CA LYS A 8 22.41 28.76 2.02
C LYS A 8 21.15 27.92 1.73
N ILE A 9 21.10 26.69 2.23
CA ILE A 9 19.92 25.82 2.11
C ILE A 9 18.73 26.46 2.85
N LYS A 10 18.93 26.95 4.08
CA LYS A 10 17.90 27.68 4.84
C LYS A 10 17.37 28.90 4.10
N ALA A 11 18.24 29.70 3.49
CA ALA A 11 17.83 30.87 2.71
C ALA A 11 16.99 30.48 1.49
N LEU A 12 17.34 29.37 0.81
CA LEU A 12 16.58 28.86 -0.34
C LEU A 12 15.24 28.26 0.07
N GLN A 13 15.17 27.57 1.22
CA GLN A 13 13.92 27.02 1.74
C GLN A 13 12.84 28.09 1.93
N LYS A 14 13.22 29.30 2.33
CA LYS A 14 12.28 30.43 2.51
C LYS A 14 11.57 30.85 1.22
N ASN A 15 12.14 30.54 0.05
CA ASN A 15 11.52 30.86 -1.23
C ASN A 15 10.93 29.60 -1.89
N PRO A 16 9.61 29.33 -1.71
CA PRO A 16 8.98 28.12 -2.25
C PRO A 16 9.03 28.05 -3.78
N ALA A 17 9.14 29.19 -4.49
CA ALA A 17 9.22 29.21 -5.95
C ALA A 17 10.46 28.50 -6.50
N ASN A 18 11.54 28.41 -5.71
CA ASN A 18 12.80 27.76 -6.09
C ASN A 18 12.94 26.35 -5.51
N VAL A 19 11.91 25.83 -4.82
CA VAL A 19 11.88 24.47 -4.28
C VAL A 19 11.25 23.53 -5.30
N ARG A 20 11.78 22.32 -5.46
CA ARG A 20 11.17 21.24 -6.25
C ARG A 20 11.20 19.94 -5.47
N ASN A 21 10.03 19.34 -5.25
CA ASN A 21 9.91 18.03 -4.62
C ASN A 21 9.81 16.95 -5.69
N LEU A 22 10.77 16.04 -5.71
CA LEU A 22 10.99 15.09 -6.79
C LEU A 22 11.05 13.66 -6.28
N CYS A 23 10.28 12.77 -6.89
CA CYS A 23 10.39 11.32 -6.67
C CYS A 23 11.13 10.67 -7.83
N ILE A 24 12.04 9.72 -7.56
CA ILE A 24 12.52 8.81 -8.61
C ILE A 24 11.66 7.56 -8.61
N LEU A 25 11.07 7.24 -9.76
CA LEU A 25 10.25 6.06 -9.99
C LEU A 25 10.86 5.20 -11.09
N ALA A 26 11.05 3.92 -10.82
CA ALA A 26 11.66 3.00 -11.75
C ALA A 26 11.29 1.57 -11.40
N HIS A 27 11.32 0.70 -12.41
CA HIS A 27 11.34 -0.73 -12.20
C HIS A 27 12.66 -1.15 -11.53
N VAL A 28 12.65 -2.32 -10.87
CA VAL A 28 13.85 -2.94 -10.29
C VAL A 28 14.98 -3.02 -11.35
N ASP A 29 16.21 -2.71 -10.95
CA ASP A 29 17.39 -2.76 -11.82
C ASP A 29 17.42 -1.83 -13.04
N HIS A 30 16.48 -0.89 -13.22
CA HIS A 30 16.57 0.15 -14.27
C HIS A 30 17.67 1.21 -14.00
N GLY A 31 18.46 1.07 -12.94
CA GLY A 31 19.57 1.97 -12.60
C GLY A 31 19.17 3.19 -11.77
N LYS A 32 18.06 3.10 -11.04
CA LYS A 32 17.54 4.13 -10.13
C LYS A 32 18.56 4.60 -9.09
N THR A 33 19.10 3.67 -8.31
CA THR A 33 20.11 3.96 -7.27
C THR A 33 21.39 4.52 -7.87
N THR A 34 21.80 4.05 -9.05
CA THR A 34 22.99 4.56 -9.76
C THR A 34 22.79 5.99 -10.24
N LEU A 35 21.59 6.32 -10.74
CA LEU A 35 21.23 7.70 -11.09
C LEU A 35 21.21 8.59 -9.86
N ALA A 36 20.57 8.13 -8.77
CA ALA A 36 20.50 8.87 -7.52
C ALA A 36 21.91 9.18 -6.97
N ASP A 37 22.79 8.18 -6.89
CA ASP A 37 24.19 8.37 -6.48
C ASP A 37 24.93 9.40 -7.35
N SER A 38 24.68 9.39 -8.66
CA SER A 38 25.28 10.35 -9.60
C SER A 38 24.81 11.79 -9.32
N LEU A 39 23.55 11.97 -8.93
CA LEU A 39 23.01 13.26 -8.50
C LEU A 39 23.64 13.71 -7.18
N VAL A 40 23.75 12.81 -6.20
CA VAL A 40 24.37 13.11 -4.89
C VAL A 40 25.84 13.47 -5.03
N ALA A 41 26.58 12.79 -5.90
CA ALA A 41 28.00 13.06 -6.14
C ALA A 41 28.26 14.44 -6.77
N SER A 42 27.31 14.95 -7.57
CA SER A 42 27.45 16.26 -8.20
C SER A 42 27.43 17.43 -7.21
N ASN A 43 26.73 17.24 -6.08
CA ASN A 43 26.65 18.20 -4.97
C ASN A 43 27.82 18.09 -3.99
N GLY A 44 28.78 17.19 -4.24
CA GLY A 44 29.98 17.06 -3.41
C GLY A 44 29.74 16.38 -2.07
N ILE A 45 28.56 15.80 -1.84
CA ILE A 45 28.24 14.98 -0.66
C ILE A 45 29.07 13.68 -0.71
N ILE A 46 29.23 13.12 -1.92
CA ILE A 46 30.05 11.93 -2.19
C ILE A 46 31.09 12.28 -3.24
N SER A 47 32.27 11.66 -3.17
CA SER A 47 33.27 11.77 -4.25
C SER A 47 32.76 11.13 -5.54
N SER A 48 33.03 11.75 -6.69
CA SER A 48 32.58 11.26 -8.01
C SER A 48 33.10 9.85 -8.37
N ARG A 49 34.17 9.37 -7.72
CA ARG A 49 34.71 8.01 -7.93
C ARG A 49 33.92 6.91 -7.21
N LEU A 50 33.25 7.28 -6.12
CA LEU A 50 32.44 6.37 -5.30
C LEU A 50 30.97 6.38 -5.75
N ALA A 51 30.59 7.35 -6.60
CA ALA A 51 29.27 7.43 -7.21
C ALA A 51 28.92 6.15 -7.98
N GLY A 52 27.72 5.63 -7.78
CA GLY A 52 27.17 4.46 -8.47
C GLY A 52 27.62 3.11 -7.90
N LYS A 53 28.63 3.08 -7.02
CA LYS A 53 29.11 1.85 -6.35
C LYS A 53 28.66 1.75 -4.90
N LEU A 54 28.60 2.88 -4.20
CA LEU A 54 28.38 2.91 -2.75
C LEU A 54 26.89 2.86 -2.36
N ARG A 55 25.97 3.15 -3.30
CA ARG A 55 24.51 3.15 -3.08
C ARG A 55 24.14 3.91 -1.81
N TYR A 56 24.41 5.20 -1.80
CA TYR A 56 24.41 5.99 -0.57
C TYR A 56 23.04 6.07 0.12
N LEU A 57 21.97 6.12 -0.68
CA LEU A 57 20.60 6.22 -0.19
C LEU A 57 20.06 4.90 0.40
N ASP A 58 20.66 3.77 0.02
CA ASP A 58 20.41 2.47 0.64
C ASP A 58 21.19 2.44 1.96
N SER A 59 20.52 2.87 3.04
CA SER A 59 21.15 3.07 4.35
C SER A 59 21.33 1.77 5.11
N ARG A 60 20.45 0.78 4.86
CA ARG A 60 20.45 -0.49 5.57
C ARG A 60 21.41 -1.49 4.92
N GLU A 61 21.95 -2.40 5.74
CA GLU A 61 22.87 -3.43 5.26
C GLU A 61 22.16 -4.49 4.40
N ASP A 62 20.92 -4.85 4.76
CA ASP A 62 20.07 -5.78 4.01
C ASP A 62 19.75 -5.28 2.59
N GLU A 63 19.47 -3.98 2.42
CA GLU A 63 19.27 -3.33 1.12
C GLU A 63 20.52 -3.44 0.24
N GLN A 64 21.70 -3.19 0.83
CA GLN A 64 22.97 -3.28 0.12
C GLN A 64 23.31 -4.72 -0.30
N ILE A 65 23.03 -5.70 0.55
CA ILE A 65 23.26 -7.13 0.25
C ILE A 65 22.30 -7.64 -0.82
N ARG A 66 21.00 -7.34 -0.69
CA ARG A 66 19.96 -7.79 -1.64
C ARG A 66 20.04 -7.02 -2.96
N GLY A 67 20.64 -5.84 -2.95
CA GLY A 67 20.77 -4.98 -4.11
C GLY A 67 19.46 -4.30 -4.53
N ILE A 68 18.45 -4.26 -3.65
CA ILE A 68 17.15 -3.61 -3.89
C ILE A 68 16.90 -2.56 -2.81
N THR A 69 16.41 -1.39 -3.20
CA THR A 69 15.93 -0.38 -2.25
C THR A 69 14.62 -0.86 -1.64
N MET A 70 14.54 -0.89 -0.31
CA MET A 70 13.34 -1.31 0.41
C MET A 70 12.65 -0.13 1.09
N LYS A 71 13.41 0.79 1.68
CA LYS A 71 12.91 2.00 2.34
C LYS A 71 13.09 3.22 1.44
N SER A 72 12.07 4.08 1.42
CA SER A 72 12.19 5.39 0.78
C SER A 72 12.99 6.37 1.63
N SER A 73 14.05 6.95 1.04
CA SER A 73 15.00 7.90 1.65
C SER A 73 14.92 9.25 0.96
N ALA A 74 15.05 10.35 1.72
CA ALA A 74 15.00 11.71 1.19
C ALA A 74 16.36 12.42 1.34
N ILE A 75 16.74 13.19 0.33
CA ILE A 75 17.95 14.03 0.33
C ILE A 75 17.66 15.38 -0.31
N SER A 76 18.21 16.46 0.26
CA SER A 76 18.08 17.80 -0.31
C SER A 76 19.31 18.12 -1.16
N LEU A 77 19.08 18.47 -2.42
CA LEU A 77 20.10 18.76 -3.43
C LEU A 77 20.05 20.25 -3.80
N HIS A 78 21.21 20.90 -3.84
CA HIS A 78 21.33 22.29 -4.27
C HIS A 78 21.82 22.34 -5.72
N TYR A 79 21.10 23.03 -6.60
CA TYR A 79 21.48 23.19 -8.00
C TYR A 79 21.52 24.66 -8.40
N ALA A 80 22.67 25.13 -8.87
CA ALA A 80 22.85 26.48 -9.41
C ALA A 80 22.70 26.46 -10.93
N ALA A 81 21.60 27.02 -11.45
CA ALA A 81 21.30 27.14 -12.86
C ALA A 81 21.54 28.59 -13.32
N GLY A 82 22.79 28.91 -13.66
CA GLY A 82 23.18 30.28 -14.04
C GLY A 82 23.06 31.24 -12.85
N GLU A 83 22.14 32.20 -12.93
CA GLU A 83 21.89 33.20 -11.87
C GLU A 83 20.85 32.74 -10.83
N LYS A 84 20.12 31.64 -11.07
CA LYS A 84 19.10 31.11 -10.15
C LYS A 84 19.60 29.87 -9.41
N ASP A 85 19.42 29.89 -8.09
CA ASP A 85 19.68 28.76 -7.21
C ASP A 85 18.37 28.03 -6.88
N TYR A 86 18.37 26.71 -7.04
CA TYR A 86 17.25 25.83 -6.77
C TYR A 86 17.57 24.83 -5.66
N LEU A 87 16.55 24.51 -4.86
CA LEU A 87 16.58 23.44 -3.87
C LEU A 87 15.69 22.30 -4.35
N ILE A 88 16.27 21.13 -4.54
CA ILE A 88 15.58 19.95 -5.05
C ILE A 88 15.55 18.90 -3.94
N ASN A 89 14.36 18.65 -3.39
CA ASN A 89 14.15 17.59 -2.42
C ASN A 89 13.92 16.29 -3.19
N LEU A 90 14.94 15.44 -3.23
CA LEU A 90 14.92 14.16 -3.93
C LEU A 90 14.50 13.05 -2.98
N ILE A 91 13.43 12.35 -3.33
CA ILE A 91 12.93 11.17 -2.62
C ILE A 91 13.20 9.95 -3.51
N ASP A 92 14.02 9.03 -3.02
CA ASP A 92 14.24 7.75 -3.68
C ASP A 92 13.18 6.75 -3.22
N SER A 93 12.39 6.23 -4.15
CA SER A 93 11.30 5.29 -3.86
C SER A 93 11.68 3.86 -4.24
N PRO A 94 11.25 2.82 -3.51
CA PRO A 94 11.60 1.44 -3.85
C PRO A 94 11.03 1.02 -5.21
N GLY A 95 11.76 0.19 -5.96
CA GLY A 95 11.32 -0.26 -7.30
C GLY A 95 10.57 -1.59 -7.29
N HIS A 96 10.54 -2.31 -6.17
CA HIS A 96 9.95 -3.65 -6.07
C HIS A 96 8.44 -3.58 -5.79
N VAL A 97 7.65 -4.45 -6.43
CA VAL A 97 6.17 -4.49 -6.33
C VAL A 97 5.64 -4.61 -4.91
N ASP A 98 6.27 -5.45 -4.08
CA ASP A 98 5.89 -5.65 -2.67
C ASP A 98 5.95 -4.35 -1.84
N PHE A 99 6.73 -3.34 -2.27
CA PHE A 99 6.88 -2.05 -1.61
C PHE A 99 6.15 -0.91 -2.35
N SER A 100 5.18 -1.23 -3.20
CA SER A 100 4.34 -0.25 -3.92
C SER A 100 3.62 0.75 -3.00
N SER A 101 3.33 0.37 -1.76
CA SER A 101 2.77 1.27 -0.75
C SER A 101 3.73 2.37 -0.33
N GLU A 102 5.02 2.07 -0.23
CA GLU A 102 6.04 3.07 0.02
C GLU A 102 6.21 4.01 -1.17
N VAL A 103 6.09 3.49 -2.39
CA VAL A 103 6.09 4.32 -3.60
C VAL A 103 4.92 5.30 -3.57
N SER A 104 3.71 4.82 -3.28
CA SER A 104 2.51 5.66 -3.16
C SER A 104 2.67 6.76 -2.08
N THR A 105 3.26 6.38 -0.94
CA THR A 105 3.57 7.27 0.19
C THR A 105 4.56 8.37 -0.20
N ALA A 106 5.57 8.04 -1.00
CA ALA A 106 6.59 8.98 -1.49
C ALA A 106 6.08 9.90 -2.60
N VAL A 107 5.34 9.34 -3.57
CA VAL A 107 4.74 10.05 -4.71
C VAL A 107 3.84 11.17 -4.21
N ARG A 108 3.00 10.92 -3.21
CA ARG A 108 2.08 11.91 -2.64
C ARG A 108 2.76 13.15 -2.04
N LEU A 109 3.97 13.00 -1.51
CA LEU A 109 4.75 14.12 -0.98
C LEU A 109 5.42 14.94 -2.09
N CYS A 110 5.52 14.41 -3.30
CA CYS A 110 6.23 15.04 -4.42
C CYS A 110 5.31 15.86 -5.33
N ASP A 111 5.91 16.80 -6.08
CA ASP A 111 5.23 17.58 -7.14
C ASP A 111 5.64 17.10 -8.53
N GLY A 112 6.78 16.42 -8.61
CA GLY A 112 7.35 15.85 -9.82
C GLY A 112 7.82 14.42 -9.64
N ALA A 113 7.86 13.68 -10.74
CA ALA A 113 8.44 12.35 -10.77
C ALA A 113 9.42 12.20 -11.95
N ILE A 114 10.55 11.53 -11.71
CA ILE A 114 11.42 11.01 -12.77
C ILE A 114 11.06 9.56 -12.99
N VAL A 115 10.66 9.22 -14.21
CA VAL A 115 10.41 7.84 -14.62
C VAL A 115 11.62 7.33 -15.38
N ILE A 116 12.25 6.26 -14.88
CA ILE A 116 13.43 5.66 -15.50
C ILE A 116 13.05 4.40 -16.27
N VAL A 117 13.42 4.37 -17.55
CA VAL A 117 13.20 3.23 -18.46
C VAL A 117 14.54 2.75 -18.98
N ASP A 118 14.77 1.42 -18.93
CA ASP A 118 15.97 0.82 -19.51
C ASP A 118 15.84 0.77 -21.04
N ALA A 119 16.88 1.21 -21.74
CA ALA A 119 16.96 1.22 -23.18
C ALA A 119 16.95 -0.19 -23.81
N VAL A 120 17.25 -1.26 -23.06
CA VAL A 120 17.22 -2.66 -23.55
C VAL A 120 15.92 -3.36 -23.18
N GLU A 121 15.49 -3.25 -21.92
CA GLU A 121 14.29 -3.96 -21.42
C GLU A 121 12.99 -3.29 -21.89
N GLY A 122 13.07 -1.98 -22.20
CA GLY A 122 11.96 -1.16 -22.65
C GLY A 122 10.95 -0.89 -21.54
N VAL A 123 9.69 -0.72 -21.93
CA VAL A 123 8.60 -0.51 -20.97
C VAL A 123 8.25 -1.85 -20.30
N CYS A 124 8.31 -1.86 -18.97
CA CYS A 124 7.99 -3.01 -18.14
C CYS A 124 6.66 -2.77 -17.39
N PRO A 125 6.02 -3.83 -16.86
CA PRO A 125 4.72 -3.72 -16.20
C PRO A 125 4.73 -2.79 -14.98
N GLN A 126 5.79 -2.84 -14.16
CA GLN A 126 5.98 -1.90 -13.05
C GLN A 126 6.06 -0.46 -13.53
N THR A 127 6.66 -0.19 -14.69
CA THR A 127 6.69 1.15 -15.28
C THR A 127 5.29 1.65 -15.58
N GLN A 128 4.39 0.77 -16.06
CA GLN A 128 2.99 1.12 -16.30
C GLN A 128 2.24 1.40 -14.99
N ALA A 129 2.45 0.57 -13.96
CA ALA A 129 1.86 0.78 -12.63
C ALA A 129 2.35 2.10 -12.01
N VAL A 130 3.65 2.37 -12.07
CA VAL A 130 4.27 3.61 -11.62
C VAL A 130 3.72 4.83 -12.35
N LEU A 131 3.58 4.77 -13.67
CA LEU A 131 3.00 5.85 -14.47
C LEU A 131 1.54 6.08 -14.10
N ARG A 132 0.78 5.00 -13.87
CA ARG A 132 -0.60 5.06 -13.38
C ARG A 132 -0.69 5.72 -12.01
N GLN A 133 0.21 5.38 -11.07
CA GLN A 133 0.27 6.01 -9.75
C GLN A 133 0.60 7.51 -9.84
N ALA A 134 1.59 7.89 -10.65
CA ALA A 134 1.93 9.29 -10.87
C ALA A 134 0.75 10.07 -11.48
N TRP A 135 0.00 9.42 -12.38
CA TRP A 135 -1.20 9.98 -13.00
C TRP A 135 -2.36 10.17 -12.01
N LEU A 136 -2.66 9.15 -11.19
CA LEU A 136 -3.74 9.20 -10.19
C LEU A 136 -3.52 10.37 -9.20
N GLU A 137 -2.27 10.59 -8.81
CA GLU A 137 -1.85 11.67 -7.91
C GLU A 137 -1.65 13.03 -8.61
N ASN A 138 -1.93 13.12 -9.93
CA ASN A 138 -1.77 14.32 -10.77
C ASN A 138 -0.36 14.96 -10.64
N ILE A 139 0.69 14.14 -10.68
CA ILE A 139 2.08 14.58 -10.63
C ILE A 139 2.64 14.66 -12.05
N ARG A 140 3.51 15.63 -12.32
CA ARG A 140 4.14 15.77 -13.63
C ARG A 140 5.30 14.77 -13.77
N PRO A 141 5.20 13.75 -14.65
CA PRO A 141 6.29 12.81 -14.87
C PRO A 141 7.28 13.36 -15.92
N VAL A 142 8.55 13.00 -15.77
CA VAL A 142 9.63 13.34 -16.67
C VAL A 142 10.40 12.06 -16.99
N LEU A 143 10.74 11.82 -18.26
CA LEU A 143 11.29 10.53 -18.70
C LEU A 143 12.81 10.55 -18.81
N VAL A 144 13.46 9.55 -18.23
CA VAL A 144 14.90 9.28 -18.40
C VAL A 144 15.07 7.89 -19.00
N ILE A 145 15.61 7.82 -20.21
CA ILE A 145 15.99 6.56 -20.86
C ILE A 145 17.43 6.26 -20.47
N ASN A 146 17.62 5.23 -19.65
CA ASN A 146 18.90 4.84 -19.06
C ASN A 146 19.48 3.59 -19.76
N LYS A 147 20.76 3.30 -19.49
CA LYS A 147 21.50 2.13 -19.99
C LYS A 147 21.69 2.06 -21.51
N ILE A 148 21.82 3.22 -22.15
CA ILE A 148 22.12 3.30 -23.60
C ILE A 148 23.46 2.63 -23.94
N ASP A 149 24.39 2.57 -22.99
CA ASP A 149 25.65 1.83 -23.10
C ASP A 149 25.46 0.35 -23.46
N ARG A 150 24.38 -0.30 -23.00
CA ARG A 150 24.08 -1.69 -23.34
C ARG A 150 23.69 -1.88 -24.81
N LEU A 151 23.04 -0.89 -25.42
CA LEU A 151 22.76 -0.91 -26.87
C LEU A 151 24.07 -0.92 -27.69
N ILE A 152 25.09 -0.24 -27.19
CA ILE A 152 26.40 -0.11 -27.84
C ILE A 152 27.24 -1.37 -27.59
N MET A 153 27.30 -1.83 -26.34
CA MET A 153 28.25 -2.85 -25.88
C MET A 153 27.70 -4.27 -25.97
N GLU A 154 26.44 -4.50 -25.57
CA GLU A 154 25.82 -5.82 -25.51
C GLU A 154 25.18 -6.16 -26.86
N LEU A 155 24.22 -5.33 -27.31
CA LEU A 155 23.50 -5.56 -28.56
C LEU A 155 24.31 -5.17 -29.81
N LYS A 156 25.34 -4.32 -29.66
CA LYS A 156 26.21 -3.84 -30.74
C LYS A 156 25.43 -3.29 -31.94
N LEU A 157 24.33 -2.59 -31.66
CA LEU A 157 23.51 -1.97 -32.70
C LEU A 157 24.28 -0.84 -33.39
N THR A 158 23.96 -0.60 -34.66
CA THR A 158 24.42 0.60 -35.34
C THR A 158 23.72 1.84 -34.78
N SER A 159 24.34 3.02 -34.94
CA SER A 159 23.76 4.29 -34.46
C SER A 159 22.39 4.60 -35.07
N GLN A 160 22.11 4.09 -36.29
CA GLN A 160 20.82 4.24 -36.95
C GLN A 160 19.76 3.30 -36.35
N GLU A 161 20.09 2.04 -36.11
CA GLU A 161 19.18 1.07 -35.48
C GLU A 161 18.86 1.47 -34.04
N ALA A 162 19.85 1.97 -33.30
CA ALA A 162 19.67 2.48 -31.96
C ALA A 162 18.68 3.66 -31.91
N TYR A 163 18.71 4.56 -32.90
CA TYR A 163 17.72 5.65 -33.00
C TYR A 163 16.31 5.12 -33.21
N THR A 164 16.12 4.19 -34.15
CA THR A 164 14.82 3.54 -34.37
C THR A 164 14.34 2.82 -33.11
N HIS A 165 15.24 2.17 -32.37
CA HIS A 165 14.92 1.51 -31.11
C HIS A 165 14.45 2.49 -30.03
N LEU A 166 15.17 3.61 -29.84
CA LEU A 166 14.80 4.66 -28.89
C LEU A 166 13.44 5.30 -29.24
N GLN A 167 13.14 5.47 -30.53
CA GLN A 167 11.85 5.97 -30.97
C GLN A 167 10.70 5.00 -30.60
N LYS A 168 10.89 3.69 -30.81
CA LYS A 168 9.90 2.68 -30.41
C LYS A 168 9.63 2.68 -28.90
N ILE A 169 10.67 2.84 -28.08
CA ILE A 169 10.49 2.94 -26.62
C ILE A 169 9.63 4.15 -26.27
N LEU A 170 9.87 5.30 -26.90
CA LEU A 170 9.06 6.51 -26.66
C LEU A 170 7.61 6.32 -27.10
N GLU A 171 7.37 5.68 -28.25
CA GLU A 171 6.03 5.34 -28.72
C GLU A 171 5.30 4.42 -27.73
N GLN A 172 5.98 3.42 -27.18
CA GLN A 172 5.42 2.54 -26.15
C GLN A 172 5.04 3.28 -24.85
N VAL A 173 5.92 4.16 -24.35
CA VAL A 173 5.62 4.96 -23.14
C VAL A 173 4.44 5.92 -23.40
N ASN A 174 4.41 6.52 -24.59
CA ASN A 174 3.32 7.41 -24.99
C ASN A 174 2.00 6.65 -25.21
N ALA A 175 2.03 5.40 -25.65
CA ALA A 175 0.83 4.56 -25.74
C ALA A 175 0.24 4.27 -24.36
N VAL A 176 1.07 3.99 -23.36
CA VAL A 176 0.63 3.80 -21.96
C VAL A 176 0.03 5.10 -21.42
N THR A 177 0.71 6.22 -21.62
CA THR A 177 0.25 7.54 -21.17
C THR A 177 -1.04 7.95 -21.88
N GLY A 178 -1.15 7.68 -23.18
CA GLY A 178 -2.34 7.93 -23.99
C GLY A 178 -3.54 7.07 -23.56
N SER A 179 -3.31 5.83 -23.13
CA SER A 179 -4.36 4.98 -22.55
C SER A 179 -4.93 5.58 -21.26
N LEU A 180 -4.04 6.03 -20.36
CA LEU A 180 -4.44 6.71 -19.11
C LEU A 180 -5.17 8.03 -19.37
N PHE A 181 -4.68 8.81 -20.34
CA PHE A 181 -5.31 10.08 -20.72
C PHE A 181 -6.68 9.88 -21.35
N THR A 182 -6.81 8.95 -22.30
CA THR A 182 -8.10 8.61 -22.93
C THR A 182 -9.11 8.18 -21.87
N SER A 183 -8.70 7.37 -20.89
CA SER A 183 -9.54 7.01 -19.74
C SER A 183 -10.02 8.24 -18.98
N LYS A 184 -9.13 9.18 -18.66
CA LYS A 184 -9.48 10.42 -17.94
C LYS A 184 -10.40 11.32 -18.75
N VAL A 185 -10.13 11.54 -20.05
CA VAL A 185 -10.98 12.39 -20.88
C VAL A 185 -12.39 11.81 -21.01
N LEU A 186 -12.50 10.48 -21.10
CA LEU A 186 -13.80 9.80 -21.08
C LEU A 186 -14.52 10.00 -19.73
N GLU A 187 -13.82 9.89 -18.61
CA GLU A 187 -14.36 10.17 -17.27
C GLU A 187 -14.78 11.64 -17.11
N ASP A 188 -13.92 12.59 -17.47
CA ASP A 188 -14.17 14.03 -17.35
C ASP A 188 -15.30 14.49 -18.29
N ARG A 189 -15.44 13.87 -19.46
CA ARG A 189 -16.56 14.13 -20.39
C ARG A 189 -17.87 13.61 -19.83
N ALA A 190 -17.90 12.39 -19.27
CA ALA A 190 -19.09 11.90 -18.59
C ALA A 190 -19.56 12.91 -17.51
N VAL A 191 -18.63 13.43 -16.72
CA VAL A 191 -18.93 14.44 -15.69
C VAL A 191 -19.36 15.80 -16.27
N LYS A 192 -18.79 16.23 -17.40
CA LYS A 192 -19.15 17.51 -18.04
C LYS A 192 -20.49 17.45 -18.77
N GLU A 193 -20.80 16.32 -19.41
CA GLU A 193 -22.09 16.07 -20.06
C GLU A 193 -23.21 16.10 -19.02
N GLU A 194 -22.99 15.46 -17.86
CA GLU A 194 -23.90 15.53 -16.72
C GLU A 194 -24.10 16.97 -16.20
N ARG A 195 -23.03 17.77 -16.05
CA ARG A 195 -23.13 19.19 -15.65
C ARG A 195 -23.89 20.05 -16.65
N ALA A 196 -23.71 19.79 -17.95
CA ALA A 196 -24.41 20.54 -19.00
C ALA A 196 -25.90 20.17 -19.10
N GLU A 197 -26.28 19.00 -18.59
CA GLU A 197 -27.68 18.60 -18.42
C GLU A 197 -28.28 19.25 -17.17
N GLU A 198 -27.54 19.33 -16.05
CA GLU A 198 -27.96 20.05 -14.83
C GLU A 198 -28.17 21.57 -15.08
N ASP A 199 -27.25 22.24 -15.78
CA ASP A 199 -27.36 23.68 -16.07
C ASP A 199 -28.51 24.02 -17.05
N LYS A 200 -28.98 23.05 -17.84
CA LYS A 200 -30.14 23.22 -18.75
C LYS A 200 -31.47 23.14 -18.03
N GLU A 201 -31.54 22.50 -16.86
CA GLU A 201 -32.77 22.43 -16.06
C GLU A 201 -33.00 23.69 -15.21
N GLU A 202 -31.99 24.55 -15.00
CA GLU A 202 -32.11 25.81 -14.25
C GLU A 202 -32.25 27.08 -15.14
N GLY A 203 -32.08 26.98 -16.46
CA GLY A 203 -32.09 28.12 -17.39
C GLY A 203 -33.27 28.16 -18.36
N ASP A 204 -34.40 28.72 -17.94
CA ASP A 204 -35.57 28.97 -18.81
C ASP A 204 -35.32 30.19 -19.72
N SER A 205 -34.91 29.98 -20.98
CA SER A 205 -35.12 30.94 -22.09
C SER A 205 -35.00 30.29 -23.47
N GLU A 206 -35.92 30.71 -24.36
CA GLU A 206 -36.37 30.04 -25.59
C GLU A 206 -35.31 29.60 -26.63
N PRO A 207 -35.58 28.54 -27.42
CA PRO A 207 -34.72 28.10 -28.51
C PRO A 207 -34.99 28.90 -29.80
N ALA A 208 -33.96 29.57 -30.34
CA ALA A 208 -33.99 30.12 -31.70
C ALA A 208 -33.54 29.06 -32.73
N GLU A 209 -34.44 28.69 -33.65
CA GLU A 209 -34.21 27.96 -34.92
C GLU A 209 -33.17 28.71 -35.80
N CYS A 210 -32.30 28.18 -36.67
CA CYS A 210 -32.16 27.00 -37.56
C CYS A 210 -30.73 27.09 -38.21
N PRO A 211 -30.28 26.29 -39.23
CA PRO A 211 -30.50 24.89 -39.59
C PRO A 211 -29.20 24.10 -40.01
N GLY A 212 -29.28 22.77 -39.98
CA GLY A 212 -28.79 21.90 -41.08
C GLY A 212 -27.28 21.71 -41.33
N SER A 213 -26.69 20.70 -40.70
CA SER A 213 -25.84 19.72 -41.38
C SER A 213 -25.75 18.46 -40.53
N GLU A 214 -26.10 17.31 -41.10
CA GLU A 214 -25.73 15.99 -40.59
C GLU A 214 -24.20 15.89 -40.54
N GLN A 215 -23.59 16.37 -39.46
CA GLN A 215 -22.22 16.01 -39.13
C GLN A 215 -22.28 14.70 -38.38
N VAL A 216 -21.94 13.63 -39.11
CA VAL A 216 -21.41 12.39 -38.55
C VAL A 216 -20.52 12.76 -37.36
N TYR A 217 -20.88 12.26 -36.17
CA TYR A 217 -20.15 12.48 -34.91
C TYR A 217 -18.64 12.28 -35.12
N ASP A 218 -17.91 13.39 -35.22
CA ASP A 218 -16.46 13.39 -35.35
C ASP A 218 -15.86 13.37 -33.95
N TRP A 219 -15.62 12.16 -33.43
CA TRP A 219 -14.97 11.92 -32.14
C TRP A 219 -13.60 12.62 -32.00
N SER A 220 -13.04 13.10 -33.11
CA SER A 220 -11.75 13.81 -33.23
C SER A 220 -11.79 15.26 -32.73
N ALA A 221 -12.90 15.99 -32.90
CA ALA A 221 -12.89 17.45 -32.77
C ALA A 221 -12.72 17.95 -31.32
N GLY A 222 -13.23 17.23 -30.33
CA GLY A 222 -13.11 17.60 -28.92
C GLY A 222 -11.77 17.21 -28.25
N LEU A 223 -10.87 16.55 -28.96
CA LEU A 223 -9.48 16.29 -28.53
C LEU A 223 -8.53 17.44 -28.91
N GLU A 224 -8.97 18.35 -29.80
CA GLU A 224 -8.12 19.45 -30.30
C GLU A 224 -8.12 20.69 -29.38
N ASP A 225 -9.11 20.83 -28.47
CA ASP A 225 -9.26 21.98 -27.56
C ASP A 225 -8.57 21.81 -26.18
N SER A 226 -8.07 20.61 -25.86
CA SER A 226 -7.27 20.39 -24.64
C SER A 226 -5.80 20.52 -25.00
N ASP A 227 -5.04 21.39 -24.33
CA ASP A 227 -3.61 21.61 -24.59
C ASP A 227 -2.79 20.41 -24.07
N ASP A 228 -2.88 19.29 -24.78
CA ASP A 228 -2.32 17.97 -24.43
C ASP A 228 -0.80 17.90 -24.65
N SER A 229 -0.22 18.98 -25.13
CA SER A 229 1.19 19.09 -25.47
C SER A 229 2.09 18.74 -24.28
N GLN A 230 1.65 19.02 -23.04
CA GLN A 230 2.47 18.84 -21.85
C GLN A 230 2.50 17.40 -21.30
N LEU A 231 1.64 16.53 -21.79
CA LEU A 231 1.45 15.17 -21.27
C LEU A 231 2.33 14.13 -22.01
N TYR A 232 2.55 14.32 -23.31
CA TYR A 232 3.31 13.38 -24.11
C TYR A 232 4.82 13.55 -23.94
N PHE A 233 5.55 12.43 -23.86
CA PHE A 233 7.00 12.44 -23.83
C PHE A 233 7.55 12.69 -25.23
N SER A 234 8.15 13.86 -25.42
CA SER A 234 8.71 14.33 -26.67
C SER A 234 10.08 14.96 -26.42
N PRO A 235 11.17 14.39 -26.94
CA PRO A 235 12.51 14.94 -26.75
C PRO A 235 12.65 16.41 -27.20
N ASP A 236 11.84 16.86 -28.17
CA ASP A 236 11.76 18.25 -28.64
C ASP A 236 11.34 19.24 -27.56
N GLN A 237 10.46 18.82 -26.66
CA GLN A 237 10.02 19.65 -25.53
C GLN A 237 11.06 19.68 -24.42
N GLY A 238 12.05 18.78 -24.43
CA GLY A 238 13.04 18.64 -23.37
C GLY A 238 12.53 17.87 -22.14
N ASN A 239 11.40 17.14 -22.24
CA ASN A 239 10.90 16.27 -21.18
C ASN A 239 11.43 14.82 -21.25
N VAL A 240 12.39 14.56 -22.16
CA VAL A 240 13.15 13.29 -22.24
C VAL A 240 14.65 13.55 -22.11
N VAL A 241 15.32 12.77 -21.26
CA VAL A 241 16.80 12.72 -21.16
C VAL A 241 17.31 11.33 -21.51
N PHE A 242 18.40 11.30 -22.27
CA PHE A 242 19.12 10.08 -22.64
C PHE A 242 20.35 9.95 -21.76
N ALA A 243 20.48 8.82 -21.08
CA ALA A 243 21.47 8.63 -20.02
C ALA A 243 22.14 7.26 -20.04
N SER A 244 23.37 7.25 -19.54
CA SER A 244 24.05 6.06 -19.03
C SER A 244 24.59 6.39 -17.64
N ALA A 245 23.83 6.00 -16.60
CA ALA A 245 24.22 6.26 -15.22
C ALA A 245 25.49 5.50 -14.79
N ILE A 246 25.79 4.36 -15.41
CA ILE A 246 26.98 3.55 -15.08
C ILE A 246 28.26 4.27 -15.53
N ASP A 247 28.25 4.82 -16.74
CA ASP A 247 29.40 5.56 -17.28
C ASP A 247 29.39 7.04 -16.85
N GLY A 248 28.32 7.50 -16.21
CA GLY A 248 28.22 8.83 -15.59
C GLY A 248 27.90 9.96 -16.56
N TRP A 249 27.37 9.66 -17.76
CA TRP A 249 26.94 10.68 -18.71
C TRP A 249 25.44 10.65 -18.98
N GLY A 250 24.91 11.83 -19.31
CA GLY A 250 23.55 11.99 -19.76
C GLY A 250 23.38 13.34 -20.43
N PHE A 251 22.47 13.41 -21.38
CA PHE A 251 22.25 14.61 -22.15
C PHE A 251 20.77 14.83 -22.46
N SER A 252 20.42 16.11 -22.58
CA SER A 252 19.17 16.55 -23.19
C SER A 252 19.44 17.08 -24.60
N ILE A 253 18.42 17.05 -25.46
CA ILE A 253 18.53 17.64 -26.81
C ILE A 253 18.87 19.13 -26.74
N GLN A 254 18.43 19.82 -25.69
CA GLN A 254 18.71 21.23 -25.46
C GLN A 254 20.19 21.53 -25.25
N GLN A 255 20.92 20.68 -24.54
CA GLN A 255 22.38 20.84 -24.38
C GLN A 255 23.09 20.74 -25.74
N PHE A 256 22.73 19.74 -26.55
CA PHE A 256 23.31 19.60 -27.89
C PHE A 256 22.90 20.72 -28.84
N ALA A 257 21.66 21.21 -28.75
CA ALA A 257 21.22 22.37 -29.51
C ALA A 257 22.08 23.60 -29.20
N GLN A 258 22.43 23.83 -27.93
CA GLN A 258 23.32 24.92 -27.52
C GLN A 258 24.76 24.72 -28.03
N ILE A 259 25.34 23.53 -27.86
CA ILE A 259 26.70 23.20 -28.32
C ILE A 259 26.82 23.38 -29.85
N HIS A 260 25.86 22.84 -30.61
CA HIS A 260 25.87 22.94 -32.07
C HIS A 260 25.46 24.32 -32.58
N SER A 261 24.65 25.07 -31.83
CA SER A 261 24.34 26.47 -32.15
C SER A 261 25.61 27.32 -32.18
N GLN A 262 26.49 27.18 -31.18
CA GLN A 262 27.76 27.88 -31.13
C GLN A 262 28.70 27.48 -32.27
N ARG A 263 28.70 26.19 -32.67
CA ARG A 263 29.60 25.67 -33.71
C ARG A 263 29.11 25.97 -35.14
N MET A 264 27.80 25.91 -35.39
CA MET A 264 27.21 26.05 -36.73
C MET A 264 26.63 27.42 -37.03
N GLY A 265 26.39 28.26 -36.01
CA GLY A 265 25.77 29.58 -36.15
C GLY A 265 24.26 29.54 -36.44
N ILE A 266 23.59 28.41 -36.19
CA ILE A 266 22.13 28.26 -36.31
C ILE A 266 21.49 28.52 -34.95
N ARG A 267 20.32 29.18 -34.91
CA ARG A 267 19.59 29.43 -33.64
C ARG A 267 19.23 28.12 -32.94
N ALA A 268 19.43 28.07 -31.62
CA ALA A 268 19.16 26.88 -30.80
C ALA A 268 17.70 26.41 -30.87
N GLU A 269 16.72 27.32 -30.94
CA GLU A 269 15.29 26.99 -31.08
C GLU A 269 14.96 26.22 -32.35
N VAL A 270 15.63 26.54 -33.46
CA VAL A 270 15.45 25.84 -34.73
C VAL A 270 16.06 24.45 -34.65
N LEU A 271 17.22 24.33 -34.01
CA LEU A 271 17.87 23.04 -33.76
C LEU A 271 17.05 22.16 -32.84
N LEU A 272 16.45 22.70 -31.77
CA LEU A 272 15.57 21.95 -30.88
C LEU A 272 14.45 21.24 -31.65
N LYS A 273 13.75 21.95 -32.55
CA LYS A 273 12.65 21.38 -33.35
C LYS A 273 13.07 20.47 -34.50
N THR A 274 14.37 20.41 -34.82
CA THR A 274 14.87 19.71 -36.01
C THR A 274 15.89 18.63 -35.71
N LEU A 275 16.42 18.58 -34.49
CA LEU A 275 17.34 17.55 -34.04
C LEU A 275 16.63 16.21 -33.92
N TRP A 276 15.43 16.19 -33.35
CA TRP A 276 14.60 14.99 -33.28
C TRP A 276 13.68 14.89 -34.51
N GLY A 277 13.46 13.66 -35.00
CA GLY A 277 12.63 13.38 -36.17
C GLY A 277 13.36 13.33 -37.51
N ASP A 278 12.59 13.33 -38.59
CA ASP A 278 13.02 12.97 -39.95
C ASP A 278 13.67 14.12 -40.73
N PHE A 279 14.64 14.78 -40.10
CA PHE A 279 15.41 15.86 -40.68
C PHE A 279 16.83 15.41 -41.02
N TYR A 280 17.39 15.92 -42.11
CA TYR A 280 18.79 15.73 -42.46
C TYR A 280 19.46 17.05 -42.81
N LEU A 281 20.75 17.15 -42.51
CA LEU A 281 21.57 18.30 -42.91
C LEU A 281 22.12 18.08 -44.32
N ASN A 282 21.84 19.01 -45.23
CA ASN A 282 22.56 19.04 -46.50
C ASN A 282 23.88 19.80 -46.31
N ALA A 283 24.99 19.07 -46.19
CA ALA A 283 26.32 19.63 -45.97
C ALA A 283 26.73 20.70 -47.00
N LYS A 284 26.23 20.61 -48.25
CA LYS A 284 26.52 21.59 -49.31
C LYS A 284 25.78 22.92 -49.10
N ALA A 285 24.56 22.87 -48.59
CA ALA A 285 23.70 24.04 -48.44
C ALA A 285 23.64 24.59 -47.00
N LYS A 286 24.18 23.85 -46.02
CA LYS A 286 24.00 24.08 -44.57
C LYS A 286 22.53 24.35 -44.20
N LYS A 287 21.61 23.71 -44.92
CA LYS A 287 20.16 23.79 -44.71
C LYS A 287 19.64 22.46 -44.22
N ILE A 288 18.73 22.53 -43.26
CA ILE A 288 18.02 21.38 -42.72
C ILE A 288 16.81 21.12 -43.62
N MET A 289 16.64 19.87 -44.06
CA MET A 289 15.53 19.46 -44.94
C MET A 289 14.80 18.26 -44.34
N LYS A 290 13.49 18.17 -44.58
CA LYS A 290 12.65 17.00 -44.23
C LYS A 290 12.85 15.85 -45.23
N GLY A 291 12.62 14.63 -44.78
CA GLY A 291 12.60 13.42 -45.61
C GLY A 291 13.96 12.72 -45.69
N ALA A 292 14.57 12.45 -44.53
CA ALA A 292 15.82 11.72 -44.41
C ALA A 292 15.66 10.26 -44.88
N HIS A 293 14.66 9.55 -44.35
CA HIS A 293 14.37 8.15 -44.67
C HIS A 293 14.02 7.94 -46.14
N ALA A 294 13.15 8.77 -46.71
CA ALA A 294 12.77 8.71 -48.13
C ALA A 294 13.96 8.88 -49.10
N LYS A 295 15.05 9.52 -48.65
CA LYS A 295 16.26 9.76 -49.44
C LYS A 295 17.43 8.87 -49.03
N GLY A 296 17.22 7.88 -48.16
CA GLY A 296 18.27 6.98 -47.64
C GLY A 296 19.39 7.70 -46.88
N LYS A 297 19.10 8.88 -46.29
CA LYS A 297 20.08 9.65 -45.52
C LYS A 297 19.84 9.45 -44.03
N LYS A 298 20.93 9.45 -43.25
CA LYS A 298 20.87 9.40 -41.78
C LYS A 298 20.14 10.65 -41.22
N PRO A 299 19.27 10.52 -40.21
CA PRO A 299 18.69 11.64 -39.48
C PRO A 299 19.74 12.52 -38.79
N LEU A 300 19.36 13.75 -38.47
CA LEU A 300 20.24 14.74 -37.87
C LEU A 300 20.75 14.32 -36.48
N PHE A 301 19.86 13.72 -35.67
CA PHE A 301 20.22 13.16 -34.37
C PHE A 301 21.35 12.12 -34.47
N VAL A 302 21.23 11.19 -35.41
CA VAL A 302 22.22 10.13 -35.63
C VAL A 302 23.57 10.72 -36.04
N GLN A 303 23.57 11.67 -36.98
CA GLN A 303 24.79 12.28 -37.51
C GLN A 303 25.56 13.13 -36.48
N LEU A 304 24.84 13.91 -35.67
CA LEU A 304 25.47 14.90 -34.77
C LEU A 304 25.67 14.38 -33.35
N VAL A 305 24.82 13.47 -32.87
CA VAL A 305 24.84 13.00 -31.48
C VAL A 305 25.35 11.57 -31.41
N LEU A 306 24.60 10.60 -31.96
CA LEU A 306 24.90 9.18 -31.76
C LEU A 306 26.22 8.74 -32.42
N ASP A 307 26.53 9.20 -33.64
CA ASP A 307 27.78 8.83 -34.32
C ASP A 307 29.03 9.27 -33.52
N ASN A 308 28.96 10.38 -32.78
CA ASN A 308 30.06 10.84 -31.92
C ASN A 308 30.24 9.95 -30.69
N ILE A 309 29.13 9.55 -30.05
CA ILE A 309 29.15 8.65 -28.89
C ILE A 309 29.65 7.26 -29.31
N TRP A 310 29.15 6.69 -30.41
CA TRP A 310 29.61 5.39 -30.91
C TRP A 310 31.09 5.41 -31.27
N SER A 311 31.57 6.50 -31.90
CA SER A 311 33.00 6.67 -32.20
C SER A 311 33.86 6.75 -30.93
N LEU A 312 33.34 7.37 -29.86
CA LEU A 312 34.00 7.41 -28.57
C LEU A 312 34.12 6.01 -27.94
N TYR A 313 33.03 5.24 -27.92
CA TYR A 313 33.04 3.87 -27.39
C TYR A 313 33.95 2.94 -28.21
N ASP A 314 33.92 3.02 -29.56
CA ASP A 314 34.80 2.21 -30.42
C ASP A 314 36.29 2.56 -30.22
N ALA A 315 36.61 3.84 -30.06
CA ALA A 315 38.00 4.27 -29.84
C ALA A 315 38.54 3.87 -28.45
N VAL A 316 37.73 4.01 -27.40
CA VAL A 316 38.15 3.78 -26.00
C VAL A 316 38.11 2.29 -25.65
N VAL A 317 37.01 1.59 -25.98
CA VAL A 317 36.76 0.23 -25.50
C VAL A 317 37.27 -0.83 -26.49
N THR A 318 36.94 -0.69 -27.78
CA THR A 318 37.25 -1.70 -28.80
C THR A 318 38.68 -1.60 -29.30
N ARG A 319 39.08 -0.43 -29.80
CA ARG A 319 40.35 -0.24 -30.53
C ARG A 319 41.50 0.26 -29.67
N ARG A 320 41.22 0.84 -28.50
CA ARG A 320 42.19 1.42 -27.55
C ARG A 320 43.21 2.36 -28.21
N ASP A 321 42.71 3.20 -29.10
CA ASP A 321 43.54 4.00 -30.00
C ASP A 321 43.84 5.38 -29.38
N LYS A 322 45.00 5.52 -28.74
CA LYS A 322 45.37 6.72 -27.95
C LYS A 322 45.36 8.00 -28.79
N GLU A 323 45.84 7.94 -30.03
CA GLU A 323 45.88 9.12 -30.91
C GLU A 323 44.49 9.62 -31.29
N LYS A 324 43.54 8.70 -31.53
CA LYS A 324 42.16 9.06 -31.81
C LYS A 324 41.48 9.64 -30.58
N ILE A 325 41.76 9.10 -29.39
CA ILE A 325 41.24 9.62 -28.13
C ILE A 325 41.73 11.06 -27.93
N GLU A 326 43.03 11.34 -28.11
CA GLU A 326 43.58 12.70 -27.98
C GLU A 326 42.96 13.68 -28.99
N LYS A 327 42.81 13.27 -30.26
CA LYS A 327 42.12 14.08 -31.29
C LYS A 327 40.67 14.37 -30.93
N MET A 328 39.95 13.38 -30.39
CA MET A 328 38.57 13.58 -29.94
C MET A 328 38.50 14.48 -28.70
N MET A 329 39.41 14.31 -27.73
CA MET A 329 39.50 15.17 -26.56
C MET A 329 39.73 16.64 -26.95
N MET A 330 40.58 16.89 -27.96
CA MET A 330 40.77 18.24 -28.51
C MET A 330 39.50 18.77 -29.20
N SER A 331 38.78 17.94 -29.97
CA SER A 331 37.53 18.32 -30.64
C SER A 331 36.39 18.61 -29.66
N LEU A 332 36.35 17.88 -28.54
CA LEU A 332 35.32 17.95 -27.49
C LEU A 332 35.66 18.98 -26.40
N GLY A 333 36.91 19.43 -26.32
CA GLY A 333 37.38 20.41 -25.33
C GLY A 333 37.60 19.86 -23.91
N VAL A 334 37.82 18.54 -23.77
CA VAL A 334 37.89 17.85 -22.46
C VAL A 334 39.34 17.72 -21.98
N LYS A 335 39.61 18.03 -20.70
CA LYS A 335 40.95 17.96 -20.08
C LYS A 335 41.00 16.86 -19.01
N VAL A 336 41.46 15.67 -19.41
CA VAL A 336 41.62 14.53 -18.51
C VAL A 336 42.98 14.57 -17.80
N MET A 337 43.02 14.16 -16.53
CA MET A 337 44.24 14.06 -15.76
C MET A 337 45.14 12.92 -16.28
N THR A 338 46.46 13.14 -16.28
CA THR A 338 47.46 12.15 -16.76
C THR A 338 47.44 10.83 -16.00
N ARG A 339 46.91 10.79 -14.77
CA ARG A 339 46.71 9.58 -13.97
C ARG A 339 45.65 8.66 -14.55
N ASP A 340 44.54 9.23 -15.05
CA ASP A 340 43.40 8.45 -15.53
C ASP A 340 43.68 7.88 -16.93
N LEU A 341 44.47 8.59 -17.75
CA LEU A 341 45.01 8.12 -19.03
C LEU A 341 45.93 6.90 -18.90
N ARG A 342 46.55 6.70 -17.73
CA ARG A 342 47.45 5.57 -17.45
C ARG A 342 46.74 4.39 -16.78
N HIS A 343 45.47 4.53 -16.41
CA HIS A 343 44.73 3.48 -15.72
C HIS A 343 44.50 2.28 -16.66
N SER A 344 44.66 1.06 -16.13
CA SER A 344 44.53 -0.18 -16.92
C SER A 344 43.10 -0.39 -17.43
N ASP A 345 42.11 0.06 -16.67
CA ASP A 345 40.70 -0.15 -16.99
C ASP A 345 40.14 0.94 -17.92
N PRO A 346 39.68 0.59 -19.14
CA PRO A 346 39.16 1.56 -20.10
C PRO A 346 37.84 2.20 -19.66
N LYS A 347 37.06 1.52 -18.82
CA LYS A 347 35.79 2.04 -18.27
C LYS A 347 36.00 3.24 -17.34
N VAL A 348 37.10 3.26 -16.58
CA VAL A 348 37.41 4.40 -15.70
C VAL A 348 37.78 5.63 -16.52
N LEU A 349 38.57 5.43 -17.58
CA LEU A 349 38.91 6.49 -18.52
C LEU A 349 37.68 7.02 -19.25
N LEU A 350 36.81 6.12 -19.72
CA LEU A 350 35.54 6.49 -20.35
C LEU A 350 34.68 7.32 -19.38
N SER A 351 34.47 6.84 -18.16
CA SER A 351 33.69 7.55 -17.16
C SER A 351 34.28 8.92 -16.82
N ALA A 352 35.61 9.05 -16.75
CA ALA A 352 36.26 10.34 -16.52
C ALA A 352 36.05 11.34 -17.67
N ILE A 353 36.14 10.89 -18.92
CA ILE A 353 35.86 11.71 -20.12
C ILE A 353 34.39 12.13 -20.12
N CYS A 354 33.50 11.15 -19.96
CA CYS A 354 32.06 11.31 -19.99
C CYS A 354 31.53 12.21 -18.87
N SER A 355 32.07 12.09 -17.65
CA SER A 355 31.70 12.92 -16.50
C SER A 355 32.09 14.39 -16.68
N GLN A 356 33.14 14.69 -17.44
CA GLN A 356 33.54 16.08 -17.74
C GLN A 356 32.78 16.64 -18.95
N TRP A 357 32.52 15.79 -19.95
CA TRP A 357 31.90 16.23 -21.20
C TRP A 357 30.40 16.44 -21.06
N LEU A 358 29.67 15.45 -20.53
CA LEU A 358 28.22 15.44 -20.44
C LEU A 358 27.78 14.95 -19.05
N PRO A 359 27.91 15.77 -18.00
CA PRO A 359 27.50 15.36 -16.65
C PRO A 359 25.99 15.07 -16.61
N ILE A 360 25.64 13.82 -16.27
CA ILE A 360 24.24 13.38 -16.17
C ILE A 360 23.41 14.22 -15.20
N SER A 361 24.02 14.65 -14.09
CA SER A 361 23.35 15.46 -13.07
C SER A 361 22.92 16.81 -13.60
N GLN A 362 23.75 17.45 -14.43
CA GLN A 362 23.40 18.73 -15.01
C GLN A 362 22.23 18.60 -16.00
N ALA A 363 22.19 17.54 -16.81
CA ALA A 363 21.10 17.30 -17.75
C ALA A 363 19.77 17.07 -17.03
N VAL A 364 19.78 16.19 -16.02
CA VAL A 364 18.57 15.82 -15.27
C VAL A 364 18.07 16.96 -14.38
N LEU A 365 18.96 17.64 -13.63
CA LEU A 365 18.54 18.72 -12.74
C LEU A 365 18.05 19.95 -13.51
N PHE A 366 18.66 20.26 -14.67
CA PHE A 366 18.19 21.33 -15.53
C PHE A 366 16.79 21.05 -16.07
N MET A 367 16.56 19.82 -16.56
CA MET A 367 15.26 19.34 -17.03
C MET A 367 14.19 19.41 -15.92
N VAL A 368 14.55 18.99 -14.71
CA VAL A 368 13.69 19.10 -13.52
C VAL A 368 13.30 20.55 -13.26
N CYS A 369 14.24 21.49 -13.29
CA CYS A 369 13.95 22.90 -13.02
C CYS A 369 13.08 23.56 -14.10
N ASP A 370 13.24 23.17 -15.37
CA ASP A 370 12.48 23.73 -16.49
C ASP A 370 11.05 23.18 -16.57
N LYS A 371 10.88 21.86 -16.34
CA LYS A 371 9.59 21.19 -16.52
C LYS A 371 8.78 21.05 -15.26
N LEU A 372 9.40 20.83 -14.10
CA LEU A 372 8.62 20.53 -12.91
C LEU A 372 8.00 21.80 -12.32
N PRO A 373 6.70 21.75 -11.95
CA PRO A 373 6.02 22.88 -11.35
C PRO A 373 6.64 23.22 -9.99
N SER A 374 6.53 24.49 -9.60
CA SER A 374 6.85 24.87 -8.23
C SER A 374 5.74 24.38 -7.30
N PRO A 375 5.99 24.22 -5.99
CA PRO A 375 4.94 23.89 -5.02
C PRO A 375 3.82 24.95 -4.95
N LEU A 376 4.02 26.14 -5.54
CA LEU A 376 2.98 27.17 -5.69
C LEU A 376 2.00 26.85 -6.82
N ASP A 377 2.43 26.12 -7.85
CA ASP A 377 1.63 25.83 -9.05
C ASP A 377 0.80 24.55 -8.89
N MET A 378 0.39 24.22 -7.65
CA MET A 378 -0.37 23.00 -7.41
C MET A 378 -1.79 23.14 -7.97
N THR A 379 -2.21 22.18 -8.80
CA THR A 379 -3.54 22.17 -9.42
C THR A 379 -4.64 22.12 -8.36
N SER A 380 -5.66 22.96 -8.50
CA SER A 380 -6.84 22.97 -7.62
C SER A 380 -7.49 21.59 -7.49
N GLU A 381 -7.53 20.82 -8.59
CA GLU A 381 -8.03 19.45 -8.63
C GLU A 381 -7.29 18.52 -7.64
N ARG A 382 -5.97 18.66 -7.53
CA ARG A 382 -5.16 17.83 -6.64
C ARG A 382 -5.48 18.13 -5.18
N ILE A 383 -5.67 19.40 -4.84
CA ILE A 383 -6.01 19.85 -3.48
C ILE A 383 -7.40 19.35 -3.09
N GLU A 384 -8.37 19.48 -3.99
CA GLU A 384 -9.73 18.98 -3.75
C GLU A 384 -9.74 17.47 -3.53
N ARG A 385 -8.95 16.71 -4.31
CA ARG A 385 -8.77 15.27 -4.08
C ARG A 385 -8.13 14.98 -2.73
N LEU A 386 -7.12 15.76 -2.29
CA LEU A 386 -6.49 15.56 -0.99
C LEU A 386 -7.39 15.89 0.21
N MET A 387 -8.22 16.95 0.09
CA MET A 387 -9.09 17.44 1.16
C MET A 387 -10.46 16.75 1.23
N SER A 388 -10.91 16.10 0.16
CA SER A 388 -12.18 15.37 0.16
C SER A 388 -12.08 14.12 1.04
N VAL A 389 -13.05 13.85 1.92
CA VAL A 389 -13.03 12.66 2.80
C VAL A 389 -13.93 11.59 2.20
N GLY A 390 -13.34 10.51 1.67
CA GLY A 390 -14.08 9.40 1.08
C GLY A 390 -14.93 9.86 -0.11
N ALA A 391 -16.20 9.46 -0.14
CA ALA A 391 -17.13 9.82 -1.22
C ALA A 391 -17.70 11.26 -1.13
N ARG A 392 -17.38 12.03 -0.07
CA ARG A 392 -17.89 13.40 0.09
C ARG A 392 -16.99 14.38 -0.66
N ARG A 393 -17.52 15.06 -1.67
CA ARG A 393 -16.80 16.11 -2.42
C ARG A 393 -16.57 17.36 -1.57
N PHE A 394 -15.51 18.08 -1.91
CA PHE A 394 -15.05 19.33 -1.27
C PHE A 394 -16.16 20.38 -1.01
N HIS A 395 -17.10 20.56 -1.94
CA HIS A 395 -18.17 21.57 -1.81
C HIS A 395 -19.17 21.29 -0.68
N SER A 396 -19.29 20.03 -0.25
CA SER A 396 -20.15 19.64 0.89
C SER A 396 -19.54 19.95 2.25
N LEU A 397 -18.26 20.34 2.29
CA LEU A 397 -17.54 20.62 3.53
C LEU A 397 -17.87 22.03 4.06
N PRO A 398 -17.72 22.26 5.38
CA PRO A 398 -17.99 23.56 6.01
C PRO A 398 -17.28 24.73 5.34
N LEU A 399 -17.89 25.91 5.37
CA LEU A 399 -17.37 27.13 4.73
C LEU A 399 -15.94 27.49 5.24
N GLN A 400 -15.68 27.26 6.52
CA GLN A 400 -14.34 27.42 7.13
C GLN A 400 -13.29 26.48 6.52
N THR A 401 -13.68 25.27 6.12
CA THR A 401 -12.80 24.33 5.40
C THR A 401 -12.55 24.81 3.97
N GLN A 402 -13.54 25.48 3.36
CA GLN A 402 -13.39 26.03 2.02
C GLN A 402 -12.39 27.19 1.98
N GLU A 403 -12.35 28.02 3.04
CA GLU A 403 -11.34 29.06 3.20
C GLU A 403 -9.91 28.49 3.23
N LEU A 404 -9.70 27.34 3.89
CA LEU A 404 -8.37 26.69 3.95
C LEU A 404 -7.81 26.30 2.57
N LYS A 405 -8.67 26.02 1.58
CA LYS A 405 -8.21 25.75 0.21
C LYS A 405 -7.51 26.96 -0.40
N THR A 406 -7.98 28.18 -0.12
CA THR A 406 -7.32 29.39 -0.62
C THR A 406 -5.92 29.54 -0.02
N ALA A 407 -5.76 29.24 1.26
CA ALA A 407 -4.46 29.21 1.93
C ALA A 407 -3.53 28.09 1.42
N PHE A 408 -4.11 26.97 0.98
CA PHE A 408 -3.38 25.87 0.35
C PHE A 408 -2.92 26.24 -1.07
N MET A 409 -3.77 26.88 -1.87
CA MET A 409 -3.42 27.37 -3.22
C MET A 409 -2.33 28.44 -3.19
N GLN A 410 -2.42 29.37 -2.25
CA GLN A 410 -1.44 30.45 -2.13
C GLN A 410 -0.10 29.97 -1.55
N CYS A 411 -0.07 28.79 -0.90
CA CYS A 411 1.11 28.24 -0.23
C CYS A 411 1.84 29.31 0.63
N SER A 412 1.09 30.18 1.31
CA SER A 412 1.67 31.33 2.00
C SER A 412 2.59 30.90 3.14
N SER A 413 3.73 31.57 3.24
CA SER A 413 4.71 31.46 4.33
C SER A 413 4.45 32.46 5.46
N ASP A 414 3.30 33.14 5.47
CA ASP A 414 2.98 34.14 6.49
C ASP A 414 2.68 33.49 7.84
N ASP A 415 3.10 34.14 8.93
CA ASP A 415 2.88 33.67 10.31
C ASP A 415 1.37 33.63 10.70
N THR A 416 0.51 34.33 9.95
CA THR A 416 -0.94 34.33 10.17
C THR A 416 -1.66 33.19 9.45
N ALA A 417 -0.99 32.50 8.53
CA ALA A 417 -1.58 31.41 7.78
C ALA A 417 -1.70 30.13 8.64
N PRO A 418 -2.80 29.37 8.51
CA PRO A 418 -2.96 28.12 9.23
C PRO A 418 -1.92 27.11 8.77
N VAL A 419 -1.13 26.60 9.71
CA VAL A 419 -0.16 25.54 9.42
C VAL A 419 -0.89 24.26 9.04
N ILE A 420 -0.52 23.67 7.90
CA ILE A 420 -1.04 22.40 7.39
C ILE A 420 0.15 21.51 7.03
N VAL A 421 0.25 20.36 7.70
CA VAL A 421 1.32 19.38 7.48
C VAL A 421 0.71 18.00 7.29
N PHE A 422 1.20 17.26 6.31
CA PHE A 422 0.81 15.87 6.10
C PHE A 422 1.96 14.94 6.47
N VAL A 423 1.69 14.03 7.41
CA VAL A 423 2.61 12.94 7.78
C VAL A 423 2.25 11.71 6.97
N SER A 424 3.19 11.28 6.14
CA SER A 424 3.00 10.13 5.23
C SER A 424 3.38 8.81 5.90
N LYS A 425 4.52 8.80 6.60
CA LYS A 425 5.02 7.63 7.35
C LYS A 425 5.89 8.06 8.53
N MET A 426 6.11 7.16 9.48
CA MET A 426 7.15 7.30 10.50
C MET A 426 8.31 6.38 10.18
N PHE A 427 9.53 6.76 10.53
CA PHE A 427 10.67 5.87 10.44
C PHE A 427 11.57 6.03 11.65
N MET A 428 12.23 4.92 11.98
CA MET A 428 13.19 4.87 13.07
C MET A 428 14.52 5.45 12.63
N VAL A 429 15.13 6.23 13.52
CA VAL A 429 16.49 6.71 13.34
C VAL A 429 17.32 6.34 14.55
N ASP A 430 18.47 5.73 14.26
CA ASP A 430 19.48 5.41 15.26
C ASP A 430 19.93 6.67 15.97
N ALA A 431 20.11 6.58 17.29
CA ALA A 431 20.61 7.69 18.11
C ALA A 431 21.96 8.24 17.60
N LYS A 432 22.75 7.43 16.89
CA LYS A 432 24.03 7.81 16.28
C LYS A 432 23.88 8.76 15.09
N ALA A 433 22.77 8.68 14.37
CA ALA A 433 22.51 9.51 13.20
C ALA A 433 21.90 10.88 13.57
N LEU A 434 21.43 11.02 14.81
CA LEU A 434 20.92 12.30 15.33
C LEU A 434 22.05 13.34 15.46
N PRO A 435 21.80 14.60 15.07
CA PRO A 435 22.80 15.66 15.10
C PRO A 435 23.30 16.01 16.51
N GLN A 436 22.51 15.74 17.55
CA GLN A 436 22.88 15.95 18.96
C GLN A 436 24.05 15.07 19.41
N ASN A 437 24.17 13.86 18.83
CA ASN A 437 25.19 12.88 19.17
C ASN A 437 26.37 12.88 18.19
N LYS A 438 26.28 13.64 17.08
CA LYS A 438 27.40 13.81 16.17
C LYS A 438 28.39 14.84 16.71
N GLN A 439 29.68 14.48 16.67
CA GLN A 439 30.74 15.46 16.85
C GLN A 439 30.73 16.42 15.65
N ARG A 440 30.20 17.63 15.84
CA ARG A 440 30.15 18.67 14.80
C ARG A 440 31.55 18.84 14.17
N PRO A 441 31.73 18.68 12.85
CA PRO A 441 33.00 18.95 12.22
C PRO A 441 33.31 20.44 12.40
N LEU A 442 34.43 20.71 13.06
CA LEU A 442 34.84 22.06 13.43
C LEU A 442 35.13 22.90 12.20
N THR A 443 34.64 24.13 12.20
CA THR A 443 35.00 25.10 11.15
C THR A 443 36.51 25.39 11.18
N GLN A 444 37.10 25.82 10.06
CA GLN A 444 38.53 26.14 10.01
C GLN A 444 38.92 27.23 11.03
N GLU A 445 38.03 28.17 11.31
CA GLU A 445 38.21 29.21 12.35
C GLU A 445 38.10 28.63 13.76
N GLU A 446 37.12 27.78 14.05
CA GLU A 446 37.03 27.09 15.35
C GLU A 446 38.19 26.11 15.56
N MET A 447 38.71 25.47 14.51
CA MET A 447 39.93 24.66 14.57
C MET A 447 41.17 25.51 14.85
N ALA A 448 41.26 26.71 14.28
CA ALA A 448 42.35 27.65 14.55
C ALA A 448 42.27 28.17 16.00
N GLN A 449 41.08 28.61 16.43
CA GLN A 449 40.83 29.04 17.81
C GLN A 449 41.06 27.90 18.80
N ARG A 450 40.61 26.67 18.54
CA ARG A 450 40.88 25.52 19.41
C ARG A 450 42.35 25.11 19.40
N ARG A 451 43.09 25.26 18.29
CA ARG A 451 44.57 25.08 18.26
C ARG A 451 45.29 26.16 19.05
N GLU A 452 44.75 27.36 19.12
CA GLU A 452 45.29 28.47 19.90
C GLU A 452 44.97 28.31 21.39
N LEU A 453 43.73 27.95 21.73
CA LEU A 453 43.29 27.58 23.08
C LEU A 453 43.99 26.33 23.61
N ALA A 454 44.26 25.34 22.74
CA ALA A 454 45.08 24.17 23.07
C ALA A 454 46.54 24.54 23.26
N ARG A 455 47.10 25.48 22.47
CA ARG A 455 48.46 26.02 22.69
C ARG A 455 48.54 26.80 24.00
N GLN A 456 47.54 27.59 24.34
CA GLN A 456 47.42 28.32 25.61
C GLN A 456 47.31 27.35 26.79
N ARG A 457 46.40 26.37 26.73
CA ARG A 457 46.30 25.32 27.77
C ARG A 457 47.57 24.47 27.88
N HIS A 458 48.28 24.24 26.78
CA HIS A 458 49.56 23.52 26.80
C HIS A 458 50.69 24.38 27.37
N THR A 459 50.71 25.68 27.10
CA THR A 459 51.67 26.61 27.72
C THR A 459 51.37 26.84 29.19
N GLU A 460 50.09 26.93 29.59
CA GLU A 460 49.64 26.95 30.98
C GLU A 460 49.96 25.64 31.71
N ARG A 461 49.77 24.49 31.05
CA ARG A 461 50.11 23.18 31.63
C ARG A 461 51.61 22.97 31.73
N LEU A 462 52.39 23.44 30.75
CA LEU A 462 53.85 23.46 30.85
C LEU A 462 54.31 24.42 31.96
N ALA A 463 53.68 25.58 32.11
CA ALA A 463 53.96 26.50 33.22
C ALA A 463 53.56 25.92 34.58
N ALA A 464 52.45 25.17 34.65
CA ALA A 464 52.03 24.45 35.84
C ALA A 464 52.97 23.29 36.17
N ILE A 465 53.43 22.54 35.16
CA ILE A 465 54.43 21.47 35.30
C ILE A 465 55.76 22.06 35.78
N GLN A 466 56.19 23.20 35.23
CA GLN A 466 57.41 23.92 35.63
C GLN A 466 57.31 24.50 37.05
N GLN A 467 56.10 24.82 37.52
CA GLN A 467 55.84 25.18 38.92
C GLN A 467 55.85 23.95 39.84
N THR A 468 55.29 22.81 39.43
CA THR A 468 55.33 21.55 40.22
C THR A 468 56.70 20.88 40.24
N GLU A 469 57.55 21.05 39.22
CA GLU A 469 58.91 20.49 39.19
C GLU A 469 59.92 21.25 40.08
N SER A 470 59.50 22.36 40.70
CA SER A 470 60.34 23.12 41.65
C SER A 470 60.17 22.73 43.13
N GLY A 471 59.34 21.71 43.42
CA GLY A 471 59.09 21.28 44.80
C GLY A 471 58.76 19.79 44.90
N GLU A 472 59.79 18.93 44.77
CA GLU A 472 60.02 17.74 45.62
C GLU A 472 61.19 16.91 45.04
N GLY A 473 62.30 16.91 45.76
CA GLY A 473 63.49 16.11 45.48
C GLY A 473 63.63 14.93 46.46
N ASN A 474 64.27 13.85 45.96
CA ASN A 474 64.72 12.58 46.59
C ASN A 474 63.66 11.49 46.84
N ALA A 475 63.87 10.20 46.50
CA ALA A 475 65.13 9.43 46.49
C ALA A 475 65.23 8.27 45.44
N GLN A 476 66.45 8.10 44.88
CA GLN A 476 67.22 6.87 44.50
C GLN A 476 66.61 5.80 43.56
N SER A 477 67.28 5.17 42.58
CA SER A 477 68.70 5.05 42.15
C SER A 477 68.83 4.32 40.78
N GLY A 478 69.78 4.75 39.93
CA GLY A 478 70.61 3.99 38.95
C GLY A 478 69.92 3.23 37.78
N SER A 479 70.37 3.26 36.52
CA SER A 479 71.69 3.57 35.97
C SER A 479 71.67 3.83 34.43
N THR A 480 72.69 4.60 34.01
CA THR A 480 73.45 4.52 32.73
C THR A 480 72.89 5.06 31.41
N THR A 481 73.12 6.36 31.24
CA THR A 481 73.85 7.09 30.16
C THR A 481 73.55 6.88 28.65
N PRO A 482 73.40 8.01 27.92
CA PRO A 482 73.16 8.12 26.46
C PRO A 482 74.40 8.62 25.67
N ALA A 483 74.36 8.49 24.33
CA ALA A 483 75.11 9.28 23.33
C ALA A 483 74.58 8.86 21.93
N THR A 484 74.41 9.65 20.86
CA THR A 484 74.95 10.96 20.44
C THR A 484 74.16 11.45 19.20
N THR A 485 73.93 12.77 19.08
CA THR A 485 73.54 13.56 17.89
C THR A 485 74.61 13.55 16.77
N PRO A 486 74.33 13.87 15.46
CA PRO A 486 74.07 15.23 14.92
C PRO A 486 73.02 15.25 13.76
N GLY A 487 72.51 16.32 13.13
CA GLY A 487 72.86 17.74 12.97
C GLY A 487 73.18 18.08 11.49
N GLY A 488 72.33 18.87 10.79
CA GLY A 488 72.54 19.50 9.45
C GLY A 488 72.72 18.54 8.25
N ASP A 489 72.51 18.81 6.96
CA ASP A 489 72.26 20.00 6.14
C ASP A 489 71.76 19.52 4.73
N ASN A 490 71.31 20.44 3.89
CA ASN A 490 70.67 20.29 2.56
C ASN A 490 71.30 19.30 1.55
N THR A 491 70.47 18.58 0.76
CA THR A 491 70.59 18.48 -0.73
C THR A 491 69.45 17.68 -1.41
N ILE A 492 69.26 18.00 -2.69
CA ILE A 492 68.20 17.68 -3.66
C ILE A 492 68.06 16.17 -3.99
N GLY A 493 66.82 15.69 -4.21
CA GLY A 493 66.56 14.57 -5.12
C GLY A 493 65.45 13.59 -4.73
N SER A 494 64.29 13.70 -5.40
CA SER A 494 63.53 12.60 -6.03
C SER A 494 62.98 11.41 -5.20
N GLU A 495 61.66 11.21 -5.36
CA GLU A 495 60.88 9.95 -5.30
C GLU A 495 60.52 9.27 -3.96
N GLY A 496 59.22 9.26 -3.66
CA GLY A 496 58.47 8.00 -3.57
C GLY A 496 58.16 7.36 -2.21
N VAL A 497 56.92 7.59 -1.75
CA VAL A 497 55.98 6.62 -1.13
C VAL A 497 56.02 6.36 0.40
N SER A 498 54.83 6.61 0.97
CA SER A 498 54.17 5.98 2.14
C SER A 498 54.60 6.32 3.57
N GLY A 499 53.62 6.84 4.34
CA GLY A 499 53.69 6.98 5.79
C GLY A 499 52.77 8.08 6.35
N GLN A 500 51.47 8.06 6.04
CA GLN A 500 50.51 8.89 6.79
C GLN A 500 50.38 8.33 8.21
N MET A 501 51.12 8.93 9.15
CA MET A 501 50.88 8.76 10.59
C MET A 501 49.48 9.28 10.92
N GLN A 502 48.59 8.35 11.25
CA GLN A 502 47.35 8.65 11.97
C GLN A 502 47.72 9.22 13.35
N GLY A 503 47.41 10.49 13.56
CA GLY A 503 47.37 11.07 14.90
C GLY A 503 46.19 10.48 15.66
N LEU A 504 46.47 9.70 16.70
CA LEU A 504 45.51 9.25 17.69
C LEU A 504 44.96 10.46 18.47
N PRO A 505 43.64 10.73 18.50
CA PRO A 505 43.07 11.60 19.51
C PRO A 505 42.70 10.75 20.73
N LEU A 506 43.51 10.82 21.79
CA LEU A 506 43.12 10.42 23.13
C LEU A 506 42.19 11.50 23.71
N LYS A 507 40.88 11.24 23.73
CA LYS A 507 39.99 11.87 24.72
C LYS A 507 38.78 10.99 25.04
N ALA A 508 38.48 10.94 26.33
CA ALA A 508 37.52 10.09 27.02
C ALA A 508 36.18 9.96 26.29
N LYS A 509 35.73 8.72 26.12
CA LYS A 509 34.34 8.40 25.85
C LYS A 509 33.49 8.98 26.98
N PRO A 510 32.51 9.88 26.72
CA PRO A 510 31.40 10.01 27.65
C PRO A 510 30.68 8.66 27.66
N GLU A 511 30.25 8.22 28.84
CA GLU A 511 29.48 6.99 29.01
C GLU A 511 28.33 6.98 27.99
N GLU A 512 28.29 5.93 27.16
CA GLU A 512 27.32 5.75 26.10
C GLU A 512 25.95 5.58 26.78
N GLU A 513 25.09 6.61 26.79
CA GLU A 513 23.68 6.42 27.12
C GLU A 513 23.11 5.39 26.13
N GLU A 514 22.63 4.27 26.66
CA GLU A 514 22.09 3.16 25.86
C GLU A 514 20.98 3.65 24.93
N GLY A 515 21.30 3.76 23.64
CA GLY A 515 20.45 3.40 22.51
C GLY A 515 18.99 3.85 22.54
N LYS A 516 18.68 5.10 22.89
CA LYS A 516 17.32 5.63 22.71
C LYS A 516 17.07 5.96 21.23
N GLU A 517 16.53 5.00 20.50
CA GLU A 517 16.03 5.21 19.15
C GLU A 517 14.89 6.22 19.18
N THR A 518 14.89 7.16 18.24
CA THR A 518 13.89 8.21 18.14
C THR A 518 13.11 8.02 16.85
N PHE A 519 11.78 8.09 16.90
CA PHE A 519 10.98 8.09 15.68
C PHE A 519 10.95 9.48 15.06
N VAL A 520 11.16 9.51 13.76
CA VAL A 520 11.03 10.70 12.94
C VAL A 520 9.87 10.50 11.97
N ALA A 521 8.91 11.40 12.01
CA ALA A 521 7.79 11.43 11.10
C ALA A 521 8.21 12.10 9.78
N PHE A 522 8.05 11.41 8.67
CA PHE A 522 8.28 11.94 7.34
C PHE A 522 7.06 12.73 6.86
N ALA A 523 7.24 14.03 6.64
CA ALA A 523 6.13 14.93 6.41
C ALA A 523 6.42 16.01 5.37
N ARG A 524 5.37 16.61 4.82
CA ARG A 524 5.43 17.80 3.96
C ARG A 524 4.55 18.91 4.51
N VAL A 525 5.07 20.14 4.47
CA VAL A 525 4.31 21.35 4.80
C VAL A 525 3.62 21.87 3.54
N TYR A 526 2.31 22.07 3.60
CA TYR A 526 1.55 22.65 2.49
C TYR A 526 1.27 24.15 2.69
N SER A 527 1.03 24.58 3.93
CA SER A 527 0.76 25.98 4.24
C SER A 527 1.32 26.35 5.62
N GLY A 528 1.72 27.62 5.77
CA GLY A 528 2.29 28.17 7.00
C GLY A 528 3.75 27.78 7.26
N VAL A 529 4.29 28.29 8.37
CA VAL A 529 5.65 28.00 8.85
C VAL A 529 5.57 27.16 10.12
N VAL A 530 6.25 26.02 10.09
CA VAL A 530 6.35 25.11 11.25
C VAL A 530 7.52 25.55 12.12
N ARG A 531 7.29 25.80 13.41
CA ARG A 531 8.33 26.17 14.38
C ARG A 531 8.52 25.09 15.43
N ARG A 532 9.75 24.96 15.93
CA ARG A 532 10.05 24.10 17.08
C ARG A 532 9.23 24.51 18.31
N GLY A 533 8.63 23.54 18.99
CA GLY A 533 7.78 23.74 20.18
C GLY A 533 6.34 24.16 19.87
N GLN A 534 5.95 24.26 18.60
CA GLN A 534 4.59 24.63 18.21
C GLN A 534 3.59 23.51 18.57
N LYS A 535 2.42 23.91 19.08
CA LYS A 535 1.31 22.99 19.35
C LYS A 535 0.44 22.85 18.12
N VAL A 536 0.11 21.62 17.74
CA VAL A 536 -0.73 21.30 16.59
C VAL A 536 -1.78 20.24 16.95
N PHE A 537 -2.89 20.27 16.21
CA PHE A 537 -3.89 19.21 16.24
C PHE A 537 -3.53 18.09 15.27
N VAL A 538 -3.50 16.87 15.78
CA VAL A 538 -3.35 15.63 15.03
C VAL A 538 -4.73 15.10 14.74
N MET A 539 -5.10 15.04 13.47
CA MET A 539 -6.38 14.51 13.00
C MET A 539 -6.21 13.06 12.57
N GLY A 540 -6.99 12.18 13.18
CA GLY A 540 -7.06 10.78 12.79
C GLY A 540 -7.85 10.57 11.50
N PRO A 541 -7.71 9.42 10.82
CA PRO A 541 -8.35 9.15 9.52
C PRO A 541 -9.89 9.09 9.56
N LYS A 542 -10.49 8.98 10.75
CA LYS A 542 -11.94 8.95 10.97
C LYS A 542 -12.49 10.28 11.50
N TYR A 543 -11.66 11.31 11.57
CA TYR A 543 -12.07 12.62 12.07
C TYR A 543 -13.05 13.29 11.10
N ASP A 544 -14.19 13.75 11.60
CA ASP A 544 -15.17 14.53 10.85
C ASP A 544 -15.10 16.00 11.31
N PRO A 545 -14.70 16.95 10.44
CA PRO A 545 -14.58 18.36 10.82
C PRO A 545 -15.92 18.96 11.25
N ALA A 546 -17.05 18.48 10.73
CA ALA A 546 -18.37 18.98 11.14
C ALA A 546 -18.70 18.61 12.59
N GLN A 547 -18.24 17.46 13.07
CA GLN A 547 -18.40 17.04 14.47
C GLN A 547 -17.44 17.82 15.38
N GLY A 548 -16.19 17.98 14.95
CA GLY A 548 -15.19 18.76 15.70
C GLY A 548 -15.62 20.21 15.90
N LEU A 549 -16.09 20.88 14.84
CA LEU A 549 -16.54 22.27 14.90
C LEU A 549 -17.80 22.48 15.77
N ARG A 550 -18.70 21.48 15.85
CA ARG A 550 -19.88 21.55 16.74
C ARG A 550 -19.54 21.37 18.22
N MET A 551 -18.51 20.57 18.51
CA MET A 551 -18.09 20.26 19.88
C MET A 551 -17.13 21.29 20.48
N LEU A 552 -16.44 22.07 19.62
CA LEU A 552 -15.52 23.12 20.04
C LEU A 552 -16.26 24.47 20.15
N PRO A 553 -15.97 25.30 21.17
CA PRO A 553 -16.53 26.65 21.26
C PRO A 553 -16.04 27.52 20.09
N GLU A 554 -16.92 28.34 19.52
CA GLU A 554 -16.57 29.31 18.48
C GLU A 554 -15.46 30.26 18.99
N GLY A 555 -14.29 30.23 18.35
CA GLY A 555 -13.17 31.13 18.66
C GLY A 555 -11.97 30.55 19.41
N SER A 556 -11.89 29.23 19.65
CA SER A 556 -10.67 28.62 20.22
C SER A 556 -9.60 28.37 19.15
N THR A 557 -9.07 29.44 18.55
CA THR A 557 -7.84 29.42 17.72
C THR A 557 -6.58 29.21 18.56
N SER A 558 -6.69 29.33 19.89
CA SER A 558 -5.58 29.13 20.84
C SER A 558 -5.66 27.77 21.54
N VAL A 559 -4.63 26.95 21.33
CA VAL A 559 -4.43 25.63 21.91
C VAL A 559 -4.18 25.72 23.43
N SER A 560 -5.25 25.76 24.24
CA SER A 560 -5.16 25.65 25.70
C SER A 560 -5.41 24.22 26.19
N VAL A 561 -4.81 23.87 27.34
CA VAL A 561 -4.44 22.52 27.79
C VAL A 561 -5.61 21.60 28.18
N CYS A 562 -6.86 22.06 28.14
CA CYS A 562 -8.03 21.24 28.53
C CYS A 562 -9.17 21.37 27.53
N LEU A 563 -9.00 20.81 26.34
CA LEU A 563 -10.10 20.60 25.39
C LEU A 563 -10.94 19.38 25.81
N PRO A 564 -12.26 19.39 25.59
CA PRO A 564 -13.07 18.17 25.71
C PRO A 564 -12.54 17.12 24.73
N PRO A 565 -12.55 15.81 25.09
CA PRO A 565 -12.04 14.75 24.23
C PRO A 565 -12.96 14.60 23.01
N VAL A 566 -12.63 15.33 21.94
CA VAL A 566 -13.25 15.13 20.62
C VAL A 566 -12.71 13.81 20.07
N PRO A 567 -13.58 12.88 19.63
CA PRO A 567 -13.13 11.60 19.11
C PRO A 567 -12.21 11.81 17.90
N HIS A 568 -11.07 11.11 17.88
CA HIS A 568 -10.09 11.13 16.78
C HIS A 568 -9.35 12.46 16.57
N LEU A 569 -9.34 13.36 17.56
CA LEU A 569 -8.52 14.58 17.59
C LEU A 569 -7.56 14.53 18.79
N ALA A 570 -6.26 14.69 18.55
CA ALA A 570 -5.25 14.79 19.60
C ALA A 570 -4.47 16.11 19.48
N CYS A 571 -3.95 16.64 20.58
CA CYS A 571 -3.09 17.83 20.59
C CYS A 571 -1.67 17.41 20.95
N CYS A 572 -0.70 17.68 20.07
CA CYS A 572 0.69 17.26 20.26
C CYS A 572 1.65 18.44 19.99
N THR A 573 2.78 18.48 20.70
CA THR A 573 3.85 19.48 20.51
C THR A 573 4.88 18.93 19.53
N MET A 574 5.40 19.79 18.65
CA MET A 574 6.50 19.44 17.76
C MET A 574 7.84 19.70 18.46
N ASP A 575 8.54 18.66 18.91
CA ASP A 575 9.72 18.82 19.77
C ASP A 575 10.98 19.22 18.99
N SER A 576 11.19 18.58 17.84
CA SER A 576 12.38 18.74 16.99
C SER A 576 12.00 18.62 15.52
N LEU A 577 12.61 19.45 14.66
CA LEU A 577 12.43 19.43 13.21
C LEU A 577 13.76 19.07 12.55
N TYR A 578 13.72 18.21 11.55
CA TYR A 578 14.90 17.68 10.86
C TYR A 578 14.80 17.88 9.35
N LEU A 579 15.91 18.28 8.73
CA LEU A 579 16.14 18.15 7.30
C LEU A 579 16.77 16.79 7.03
N LEU A 580 16.20 16.07 6.06
CA LEU A 580 16.65 14.73 5.69
C LEU A 580 17.74 14.85 4.62
N MET A 581 18.96 14.42 4.96
CA MET A 581 20.13 14.41 4.09
C MET A 581 20.60 12.95 3.86
N GLY A 582 19.68 12.06 3.50
CA GLY A 582 19.93 10.64 3.33
C GLY A 582 20.20 9.94 4.66
N ARG A 583 21.47 9.59 4.92
CA ARG A 583 21.89 8.93 6.18
C ARG A 583 21.99 9.90 7.36
N GLU A 584 22.03 11.20 7.08
CA GLU A 584 22.25 12.23 8.07
C GLU A 584 20.99 13.07 8.29
N LEU A 585 20.78 13.51 9.53
CA LEU A 585 19.73 14.45 9.91
C LEU A 585 20.36 15.77 10.34
N GLU A 586 19.83 16.87 9.83
CA GLU A 586 20.22 18.22 10.28
C GLU A 586 19.04 18.87 11.02
N GLU A 587 19.28 19.45 12.19
CA GLU A 587 18.22 20.09 12.99
C GLU A 587 17.87 21.48 12.45
N LEU A 588 16.57 21.77 12.30
CA LEU A 588 16.03 23.05 11.86
C LEU A 588 15.14 23.69 12.94
N GLU A 589 15.11 25.02 13.00
CA GLU A 589 14.27 25.77 13.95
C GLU A 589 12.88 26.11 13.37
N GLU A 590 12.87 26.46 12.08
CA GLU A 590 11.66 26.78 11.32
C GLU A 590 11.72 26.13 9.93
N VAL A 591 10.57 25.63 9.44
CA VAL A 591 10.43 25.08 8.08
C VAL A 591 9.24 25.73 7.39
N PRO A 592 9.44 26.42 6.26
CA PRO A 592 8.37 27.07 5.51
C PRO A 592 7.62 26.09 4.59
N SER A 593 6.49 26.56 4.06
CA SER A 593 5.61 25.81 3.15
C SER A 593 6.35 25.26 1.92
N GLY A 594 5.86 24.13 1.40
CA GLY A 594 6.39 23.49 0.20
C GLY A 594 7.58 22.56 0.44
N ASN A 595 8.20 22.56 1.62
CA ASN A 595 9.34 21.70 1.92
C ASN A 595 8.94 20.37 2.59
N VAL A 596 9.82 19.38 2.42
CA VAL A 596 9.76 18.08 3.09
C VAL A 596 10.61 18.14 4.36
N LEU A 597 10.11 17.57 5.45
CA LEU A 597 10.77 17.61 6.75
C LEU A 597 10.58 16.30 7.54
N GLY A 598 11.44 16.12 8.56
CA GLY A 598 11.28 15.13 9.61
C GLY A 598 10.78 15.77 10.91
N ILE A 599 9.75 15.20 11.55
CA ILE A 599 9.23 15.68 12.86
C ILE A 599 9.55 14.66 13.95
N GLY A 600 10.20 15.07 15.03
CA GLY A 600 10.33 14.27 16.24
C GLY A 600 9.19 14.49 17.24
N GLY A 601 8.92 13.48 18.09
CA GLY A 601 8.00 13.61 19.24
C GLY A 601 6.53 13.24 18.98
N LEU A 602 6.21 12.65 17.81
CA LEU A 602 4.82 12.32 17.43
C LEU A 602 4.41 10.84 17.64
N GLU A 603 5.22 10.08 18.37
CA GLU A 603 5.12 8.61 18.50
C GLU A 603 3.77 8.08 18.97
N GLU A 604 3.16 8.71 19.98
CA GLU A 604 1.94 8.20 20.59
C GLU A 604 0.66 8.67 19.87
N CYS A 605 0.74 9.78 19.15
CA CYS A 605 -0.41 10.46 18.54
C CYS A 605 -0.78 9.91 17.16
N VAL A 606 0.19 9.37 16.42
CA VAL A 606 0.00 8.96 15.02
C VAL A 606 -0.05 7.44 14.91
N LEU A 607 -1.00 6.95 14.10
CA LEU A 607 -1.16 5.51 13.84
C LEU A 607 -0.43 5.04 12.59
N LYS A 608 -0.74 5.60 11.42
CA LYS A 608 -0.09 5.26 10.14
C LYS A 608 0.26 6.54 9.39
N SER A 609 -0.79 7.25 8.98
CA SER A 609 -0.73 8.61 8.48
C SER A 609 -1.51 9.53 9.41
N ALA A 610 -1.15 10.81 9.39
CA ALA A 610 -1.89 11.83 10.11
C ALA A 610 -1.80 13.16 9.38
N THR A 611 -2.87 13.94 9.46
CA THR A 611 -2.87 15.32 9.02
C THR A 611 -2.74 16.20 10.26
N LEU A 612 -1.82 17.14 10.24
CA LEU A 612 -1.56 18.07 11.33
C LEU A 612 -2.02 19.45 10.91
N SER A 613 -2.76 20.13 11.79
CA SER A 613 -3.10 21.53 11.56
C SER A 613 -3.20 22.32 12.85
N THR A 614 -3.05 23.64 12.72
CA THR A 614 -3.43 24.60 13.77
C THR A 614 -4.94 24.81 13.84
N SER A 615 -5.67 24.56 12.75
CA SER A 615 -7.13 24.68 12.69
C SER A 615 -7.80 23.31 12.79
N PRO A 616 -8.82 23.14 13.65
CA PRO A 616 -9.60 21.91 13.74
C PRO A 616 -10.59 21.74 12.57
N ALA A 617 -10.74 22.75 11.70
CA ALA A 617 -11.65 22.73 10.55
C ALA A 617 -11.11 21.92 9.36
N LEU A 618 -9.87 21.45 9.42
CA LEU A 618 -9.28 20.68 8.34
C LEU A 618 -9.80 19.22 8.36
N PRO A 619 -10.23 18.67 7.22
CA PRO A 619 -10.48 17.24 7.10
C PRO A 619 -9.16 16.46 7.13
N PRO A 620 -9.16 15.23 7.67
CA PRO A 620 -8.00 14.37 7.49
C PRO A 620 -7.83 14.07 6.01
N PHE A 621 -6.61 14.21 5.48
CA PHE A 621 -6.37 13.85 4.10
C PHE A 621 -6.62 12.36 3.87
N ILE A 622 -7.13 12.00 2.69
CA ILE A 622 -7.52 10.63 2.34
C ILE A 622 -6.41 9.64 2.72
N PRO A 623 -6.67 8.55 3.45
CA PRO A 623 -5.68 7.50 3.66
C PRO A 623 -5.23 6.92 2.31
N LEU A 624 -3.93 6.64 2.14
CA LEU A 624 -3.36 6.17 0.88
C LEU A 624 -4.11 4.94 0.33
N ASN A 625 -4.54 4.98 -0.93
CA ASN A 625 -5.06 3.82 -1.63
C ASN A 625 -3.88 2.94 -2.03
N PHE A 626 -3.76 1.77 -1.41
CA PHE A 626 -2.68 0.83 -1.74
C PHE A 626 -3.09 -0.04 -2.92
N GLU A 627 -2.29 -0.06 -3.99
CA GLU A 627 -2.49 -0.98 -5.11
C GLU A 627 -2.23 -2.44 -4.69
N ALA A 628 -1.31 -2.67 -3.76
CA ALA A 628 -1.05 -3.99 -3.20
C ALA A 628 -1.82 -4.18 -1.88
N THR A 629 -2.86 -5.02 -1.92
CA THR A 629 -3.58 -5.42 -0.70
C THR A 629 -2.74 -6.39 0.13
N PRO A 630 -2.61 -6.20 1.45
CA PRO A 630 -1.90 -7.14 2.32
C PRO A 630 -2.70 -8.45 2.48
N ILE A 631 -2.14 -9.55 1.99
CA ILE A 631 -2.82 -10.87 1.94
C ILE A 631 -2.09 -11.92 2.78
N VAL A 632 -0.76 -11.87 2.84
CA VAL A 632 0.06 -12.90 3.49
C VAL A 632 -0.05 -12.74 5.00
N ARG A 633 -0.47 -13.80 5.71
CA ARG A 633 -0.61 -13.81 7.17
C ARG A 633 0.41 -14.73 7.84
N VAL A 634 1.06 -14.23 8.88
CA VAL A 634 2.03 -14.98 9.69
C VAL A 634 1.77 -14.73 11.17
N ALA A 635 1.61 -15.78 11.97
CA ALA A 635 1.63 -15.67 13.42
C ALA A 635 3.06 -15.58 13.91
N ILE A 636 3.25 -14.68 14.86
CA ILE A 636 4.52 -14.35 15.46
C ILE A 636 4.39 -14.60 16.96
N GLU A 637 5.30 -15.40 17.47
CA GLU A 637 5.44 -15.67 18.90
C GLU A 637 6.86 -15.35 19.33
N PRO A 638 7.06 -14.76 20.52
CA PRO A 638 8.40 -14.61 21.06
C PRO A 638 8.89 -16.00 21.50
N LYS A 639 10.20 -16.28 21.35
CA LYS A 639 10.76 -17.53 21.88
C LYS A 639 10.62 -17.63 23.41
N HIS A 640 10.66 -16.48 24.07
CA HIS A 640 10.48 -16.36 25.51
C HIS A 640 9.17 -15.63 25.84
N PRO A 641 8.23 -16.25 26.58
CA PRO A 641 6.92 -15.65 26.85
C PRO A 641 6.99 -14.37 27.70
N SER A 642 8.05 -14.21 28.51
CA SER A 642 8.29 -12.99 29.29
C SER A 642 8.45 -11.73 28.42
N GLU A 643 8.81 -11.90 27.15
CA GLU A 643 9.08 -10.80 26.21
C GLU A 643 7.87 -10.42 25.36
N MET A 644 6.70 -11.02 25.63
CA MET A 644 5.46 -10.72 24.92
C MET A 644 5.11 -9.22 24.90
N PRO A 645 5.25 -8.44 26.00
CA PRO A 645 4.98 -7.01 25.96
C PRO A 645 5.91 -6.24 25.01
N LYS A 646 7.18 -6.67 24.90
CA LYS A 646 8.13 -6.08 23.96
C LYS A 646 7.73 -6.39 22.51
N LEU A 647 7.25 -7.62 22.24
CA LEU A 647 6.72 -7.98 20.93
C LEU A 647 5.52 -7.10 20.57
N VAL A 648 4.54 -6.97 21.46
CA VAL A 648 3.34 -6.14 21.23
C VAL A 648 3.72 -4.67 20.97
N ARG A 649 4.65 -4.13 21.76
CA ARG A 649 5.19 -2.78 21.54
C ARG A 649 5.88 -2.69 20.17
N GLY A 650 6.77 -3.63 19.85
CA GLY A 650 7.49 -3.66 18.57
C GLY A 650 6.57 -3.80 17.36
N MET A 651 5.51 -4.61 17.46
CA MET A 651 4.49 -4.75 16.43
C MET A 651 3.68 -3.46 16.24
N ARG A 652 3.33 -2.76 17.32
CA ARG A 652 2.68 -1.43 17.23
C ARG A 652 3.57 -0.43 16.49
N LEU A 653 4.87 -0.42 16.79
CA LEU A 653 5.85 0.44 16.13
C LEU A 653 6.05 0.07 14.65
N LEU A 654 6.09 -1.23 14.32
CA LEU A 654 6.14 -1.70 12.94
C LEU A 654 4.93 -1.22 12.13
N ASN A 655 3.73 -1.30 12.70
CA ASN A 655 2.49 -0.82 12.07
C ASN A 655 2.48 0.70 11.85
N GLN A 656 3.25 1.48 12.63
CA GLN A 656 3.45 2.92 12.40
C GLN A 656 4.50 3.20 11.31
N ALA A 657 5.54 2.37 11.24
CA ALA A 657 6.63 2.55 10.30
C ALA A 657 6.27 2.12 8.87
N ASP A 658 5.51 1.04 8.76
CA ASP A 658 5.14 0.43 7.48
C ASP A 658 3.64 0.61 7.19
N PRO A 659 3.29 1.28 6.08
CA PRO A 659 1.89 1.49 5.72
C PRO A 659 1.13 0.19 5.42
N CYS A 660 1.79 -0.82 4.85
CA CYS A 660 1.17 -2.07 4.43
C CYS A 660 1.16 -3.16 5.50
N ALA A 661 1.99 -3.05 6.53
CA ALA A 661 1.94 -4.00 7.64
C ALA A 661 0.64 -3.79 8.43
N GLU A 662 -0.06 -4.87 8.73
CA GLU A 662 -1.19 -4.85 9.66
C GLU A 662 -0.96 -5.88 10.77
N VAL A 663 -1.30 -5.48 12.00
CA VAL A 663 -1.19 -6.34 13.16
C VAL A 663 -2.59 -6.67 13.62
N LEU A 664 -2.94 -7.96 13.56
CA LEU A 664 -4.23 -8.49 13.98
C LEU A 664 -4.02 -9.42 15.17
N ILE A 665 -4.94 -9.36 16.12
CA ILE A 665 -5.05 -10.34 17.20
C ILE A 665 -6.21 -11.26 16.80
N GLN A 666 -5.93 -12.54 16.64
CA GLN A 666 -6.97 -13.53 16.35
C GLN A 666 -7.78 -13.85 17.62
N GLU A 667 -8.97 -14.43 17.45
CA GLU A 667 -9.80 -14.90 18.57
C GLU A 667 -9.09 -15.96 19.41
N THR A 668 -8.14 -16.70 18.82
CA THR A 668 -7.25 -17.66 19.49
C THR A 668 -6.22 -16.99 20.41
N GLY A 669 -6.05 -15.67 20.34
CA GLY A 669 -5.02 -14.91 21.05
C GLY A 669 -3.67 -14.84 20.32
N GLU A 670 -3.55 -15.44 19.13
CA GLU A 670 -2.33 -15.34 18.32
C GLU A 670 -2.15 -13.92 17.72
N HIS A 671 -0.92 -13.41 17.79
CA HIS A 671 -0.54 -12.17 17.09
C HIS A 671 -0.16 -12.49 15.65
N VAL A 672 -0.93 -11.95 14.71
CA VAL A 672 -0.75 -12.18 13.28
C VAL A 672 -0.35 -10.90 12.58
N LEU A 673 0.78 -10.98 11.87
CA LEU A 673 1.25 -9.96 10.95
C LEU A 673 0.70 -10.24 9.55
N VAL A 674 0.11 -9.23 8.94
CA VAL A 674 -0.34 -9.24 7.55
C VAL A 674 0.59 -8.39 6.70
N THR A 675 1.05 -8.94 5.58
CA THR A 675 1.96 -8.26 4.65
C THR A 675 1.52 -8.44 3.18
N ALA A 676 2.06 -7.59 2.30
CA ALA A 676 1.74 -7.60 0.86
C ALA A 676 2.35 -8.79 0.10
N GLY A 677 3.54 -9.25 0.50
CA GLY A 677 4.29 -10.28 -0.21
C GLY A 677 5.36 -10.94 0.65
N GLU A 678 6.11 -11.86 0.04
CA GLU A 678 7.16 -12.64 0.71
C GLU A 678 8.38 -11.80 1.08
N VAL A 679 8.86 -10.96 0.15
CA VAL A 679 10.05 -10.13 0.39
C VAL A 679 9.75 -9.12 1.49
N HIS A 680 8.53 -8.58 1.46
CA HIS A 680 8.04 -7.67 2.48
C HIS A 680 7.83 -8.37 3.84
N LEU A 681 7.33 -9.60 3.87
CA LEU A 681 7.23 -10.39 5.10
C LEU A 681 8.59 -10.59 5.78
N GLN A 682 9.60 -11.00 5.01
CA GLN A 682 10.96 -11.20 5.54
C GLN A 682 11.51 -9.90 6.13
N ARG A 683 11.34 -8.78 5.42
CA ARG A 683 11.74 -7.46 5.92
C ARG A 683 11.09 -7.13 7.27
N CYS A 684 9.78 -7.34 7.39
CA CYS A 684 9.07 -7.06 8.64
C CYS A 684 9.55 -7.94 9.80
N LEU A 685 9.88 -9.20 9.53
CA LEU A 685 10.40 -10.12 10.55
C LEU A 685 11.79 -9.70 11.01
N ASP A 686 12.66 -9.31 10.08
CA ASP A 686 14.01 -8.83 10.40
C ASP A 686 13.94 -7.48 11.15
N ASP A 687 13.02 -6.59 10.75
CA ASP A 687 12.75 -5.33 11.44
C ASP A 687 12.30 -5.53 12.90
N LEU A 688 11.44 -6.52 13.17
CA LEU A 688 11.03 -6.85 14.54
C LEU A 688 12.19 -7.41 15.38
N ARG A 689 13.07 -8.21 14.76
CA ARG A 689 14.24 -8.82 15.42
C ARG A 689 15.35 -7.84 15.74
N GLU A 690 15.66 -6.94 14.81
CA GLU A 690 16.84 -6.09 14.89
C GLU A 690 16.53 -4.69 15.43
N SER A 691 15.42 -4.09 14.98
CA SER A 691 15.14 -2.67 15.22
C SER A 691 14.06 -2.47 16.29
N PHE A 692 12.87 -3.06 16.14
CA PHE A 692 11.71 -2.65 16.95
C PHE A 692 11.60 -3.35 18.30
N ALA A 693 11.48 -4.68 18.31
CA ALA A 693 11.30 -5.44 19.54
C ALA A 693 12.65 -5.86 20.15
N LYS A 694 13.66 -6.10 19.31
CA LYS A 694 14.99 -6.61 19.70
C LYS A 694 14.90 -7.92 20.48
N ILE A 695 14.02 -8.80 20.00
CA ILE A 695 13.77 -10.12 20.59
C ILE A 695 13.90 -11.20 19.52
N GLU A 696 14.15 -12.41 19.96
CA GLU A 696 14.09 -13.56 19.08
C GLU A 696 12.63 -14.01 18.89
N ILE A 697 12.15 -13.91 17.64
CA ILE A 697 10.80 -14.33 17.26
C ILE A 697 10.80 -15.67 16.52
N SER A 698 9.82 -16.50 16.87
CA SER A 698 9.40 -17.69 16.14
C SER A 698 8.24 -17.32 15.22
N ALA A 699 8.43 -17.48 13.92
CA ALA A 699 7.40 -17.18 12.91
C ALA A 699 6.85 -18.50 12.35
N SER A 700 5.53 -18.60 12.30
CA SER A 700 4.83 -19.71 11.64
C SER A 700 5.02 -19.70 10.12
N LYS A 701 4.64 -20.79 9.43
CA LYS A 701 4.54 -20.76 7.96
C LYS A 701 3.51 -19.73 7.49
N PRO A 702 3.77 -19.02 6.38
CA PRO A 702 2.82 -18.06 5.83
C PRO A 702 1.56 -18.77 5.35
N ILE A 703 0.41 -18.19 5.69
CA ILE A 703 -0.91 -18.68 5.29
C ILE A 703 -1.65 -17.54 4.62
N ILE A 704 -2.51 -17.90 3.67
CA ILE A 704 -3.36 -16.97 2.96
C ILE A 704 -4.79 -17.20 3.41
N PRO A 705 -5.55 -16.13 3.69
CA PRO A 705 -6.99 -16.26 3.89
C PRO A 705 -7.63 -16.75 2.60
N PHE A 706 -8.39 -17.83 2.67
CA PHE A 706 -9.26 -18.26 1.58
C PHE A 706 -10.62 -17.56 1.69
N ARG A 707 -11.42 -17.60 0.62
CA ARG A 707 -12.85 -17.29 0.69
C ARG A 707 -13.67 -18.55 0.48
N GLU A 708 -14.90 -18.53 0.96
CA GLU A 708 -15.80 -19.67 0.82
C GLU A 708 -16.96 -19.30 -0.09
N THR A 709 -17.28 -20.16 -1.03
CA THR A 709 -18.38 -19.93 -1.97
C THR A 709 -19.24 -21.17 -2.15
N VAL A 710 -20.44 -20.95 -2.68
CA VAL A 710 -21.34 -22.01 -3.12
C VAL A 710 -21.36 -22.01 -4.63
N ILE A 711 -21.27 -23.18 -5.24
CA ILE A 711 -21.48 -23.33 -6.68
C ILE A 711 -22.84 -23.98 -6.96
N ARG A 712 -23.29 -23.88 -8.22
CA ARG A 712 -24.39 -24.73 -8.66
C ARG A 712 -23.83 -26.15 -8.86
N PRO A 713 -24.57 -27.20 -8.47
CA PRO A 713 -24.15 -28.55 -8.83
C PRO A 713 -23.98 -28.63 -10.35
N PRO A 714 -22.87 -29.19 -10.86
CA PRO A 714 -22.64 -29.31 -12.30
C PRO A 714 -23.78 -30.11 -12.94
N LYS A 715 -24.15 -29.74 -14.18
CA LYS A 715 -25.23 -30.42 -14.93
C LYS A 715 -24.80 -31.75 -15.56
N VAL A 716 -23.50 -31.95 -15.75
CA VAL A 716 -22.91 -33.11 -16.41
C VAL A 716 -21.63 -33.46 -15.66
N ASP A 717 -21.61 -34.66 -15.07
CA ASP A 717 -20.38 -35.30 -14.59
C ASP A 717 -19.68 -36.01 -15.75
N MET A 718 -18.35 -36.16 -15.67
CA MET A 718 -17.60 -36.97 -16.65
C MET A 718 -17.84 -38.48 -16.50
N VAL A 719 -18.61 -38.93 -15.49
CA VAL A 719 -19.13 -40.30 -15.41
C VAL A 719 -20.50 -40.27 -14.74
N ASN A 720 -21.50 -40.81 -15.42
CA ASN A 720 -22.89 -40.85 -15.01
C ASN A 720 -23.08 -41.49 -13.61
N GLU A 721 -23.62 -40.74 -12.65
CA GLU A 721 -24.82 -41.06 -11.85
C GLU A 721 -25.11 -39.92 -10.85
N ASP A 722 -26.39 -39.55 -10.69
CA ASP A 722 -26.88 -38.42 -9.91
C ASP A 722 -26.41 -38.38 -8.43
N LEU A 723 -25.28 -37.74 -8.16
CA LEU A 723 -24.80 -37.38 -6.80
C LEU A 723 -25.75 -36.45 -6.03
N GLY A 724 -26.73 -35.83 -6.71
CA GLY A 724 -27.76 -35.00 -6.09
C GLY A 724 -28.59 -35.72 -5.01
N LYS A 725 -28.53 -37.05 -4.93
CA LYS A 725 -29.15 -37.86 -3.87
C LYS A 725 -28.17 -38.27 -2.77
N GLN A 726 -26.91 -38.58 -3.07
CA GLN A 726 -25.97 -39.16 -2.08
C GLN A 726 -25.33 -38.13 -1.14
N GLN A 727 -24.96 -36.94 -1.63
CA GLN A 727 -24.43 -35.86 -0.78
C GLN A 727 -25.49 -35.37 0.24
N LYS A 728 -26.77 -35.40 -0.15
CA LYS A 728 -27.90 -35.13 0.74
C LYS A 728 -27.99 -36.16 1.88
N VAL A 729 -27.70 -37.44 1.59
CA VAL A 729 -27.79 -38.54 2.57
C VAL A 729 -26.68 -38.48 3.61
N ALA A 730 -25.46 -38.05 3.27
CA ALA A 730 -24.36 -37.91 4.23
C ALA A 730 -24.61 -36.79 5.26
N VAL A 731 -25.13 -35.64 4.84
CA VAL A 731 -25.54 -34.54 5.74
C VAL A 731 -26.77 -34.96 6.58
N LEU A 732 -27.73 -35.68 5.98
CA LEU A 732 -28.88 -36.25 6.68
C LEU A 732 -28.49 -37.32 7.72
N HIS A 733 -27.35 -38.02 7.57
CA HIS A 733 -26.89 -39.02 8.54
C HIS A 733 -26.08 -38.43 9.70
N GLN A 734 -25.35 -37.31 9.51
CA GLN A 734 -24.67 -36.62 10.60
C GLN A 734 -25.61 -35.79 11.48
N VAL A 735 -26.77 -35.36 10.95
CA VAL A 735 -27.74 -34.49 11.65
C VAL A 735 -28.95 -35.27 12.18
N LYS A 736 -28.88 -36.60 12.29
CA LYS A 736 -29.98 -37.34 12.91
C LYS A 736 -30.12 -36.97 14.39
N GLU A 737 -31.30 -36.38 14.67
CA GLU A 737 -31.96 -36.14 15.95
C GLU A 737 -31.55 -34.87 16.73
N SER A 738 -32.05 -33.72 16.26
CA SER A 738 -32.43 -32.61 17.15
C SER A 738 -33.76 -32.02 16.67
N ASP A 739 -34.75 -31.94 17.57
CA ASP A 739 -36.14 -31.49 17.30
C ASP A 739 -36.29 -30.04 16.77
N THR A 740 -35.18 -29.32 16.59
CA THR A 740 -35.14 -27.88 16.30
C THR A 740 -34.78 -27.54 14.85
N LEU A 741 -34.31 -28.50 14.04
CA LEU A 741 -33.80 -28.25 12.68
C LEU A 741 -34.47 -29.16 11.63
N HIS A 742 -35.10 -28.54 10.63
CA HIS A 742 -35.71 -29.22 9.49
C HIS A 742 -35.07 -28.79 8.16
N LEU A 743 -34.63 -29.76 7.37
CA LEU A 743 -34.01 -29.60 6.05
C LEU A 743 -34.96 -30.10 4.95
N ASP A 744 -35.43 -29.18 4.09
CA ASP A 744 -36.27 -29.55 2.95
C ASP A 744 -35.45 -30.08 1.76
N PRO A 745 -36.00 -30.97 0.89
CA PRO A 745 -35.30 -31.48 -0.29
C PRO A 745 -34.87 -30.42 -1.32
N SER A 746 -35.50 -29.24 -1.26
CA SER A 746 -35.23 -28.04 -2.04
C SER A 746 -34.02 -27.23 -1.53
N GLY A 747 -33.53 -27.54 -0.32
CA GLY A 747 -32.44 -26.84 0.35
C GLY A 747 -32.88 -25.60 1.16
N LEU A 748 -34.15 -25.56 1.60
CA LEU A 748 -34.62 -24.61 2.62
C LEU A 748 -34.32 -25.20 4.00
N VAL A 749 -33.64 -24.43 4.85
CA VAL A 749 -33.36 -24.80 6.24
C VAL A 749 -34.28 -24.02 7.15
N THR A 750 -35.11 -24.72 7.91
CA THR A 750 -35.98 -24.13 8.94
C THR A 750 -35.40 -24.44 10.31
N LEU A 751 -35.08 -23.40 11.07
CA LEU A 751 -34.51 -23.51 12.41
C LEU A 751 -35.44 -22.82 13.41
N THR A 752 -35.80 -23.54 14.46
CA THR A 752 -36.60 -23.00 15.57
C THR A 752 -35.68 -22.67 16.74
N THR A 753 -35.83 -21.45 17.27
CA THR A 753 -35.10 -20.99 18.47
C THR A 753 -35.30 -21.95 19.66
N PRO A 754 -34.33 -22.06 20.59
CA PRO A 754 -34.42 -22.98 21.72
C PRO A 754 -35.65 -22.78 22.61
N ASN A 755 -36.16 -21.55 22.69
CA ASN A 755 -37.36 -21.20 23.43
C ASN A 755 -38.67 -21.41 22.63
N ARG A 756 -38.59 -21.89 21.38
CA ARG A 756 -39.70 -22.10 20.44
C ARG A 756 -40.55 -20.83 20.19
N GLN A 757 -39.99 -19.65 20.43
CA GLN A 757 -40.69 -18.37 20.23
C GLN A 757 -40.49 -17.78 18.84
N ALA A 758 -39.45 -18.19 18.12
CA ALA A 758 -39.23 -17.81 16.72
C ALA A 758 -38.75 -18.96 15.86
N THR A 759 -39.26 -19.02 14.63
CA THR A 759 -38.84 -19.97 13.59
C THR A 759 -38.40 -19.21 12.36
N VAL A 760 -37.21 -19.52 11.84
CA VAL A 760 -36.60 -18.83 10.68
C VAL A 760 -36.26 -19.85 9.60
N GLY A 761 -36.70 -19.57 8.37
CA GLY A 761 -36.41 -20.35 7.17
C GLY A 761 -35.45 -19.61 6.23
N VAL A 762 -34.24 -20.15 6.02
CA VAL A 762 -33.19 -19.54 5.20
C VAL A 762 -32.76 -20.44 4.05
N ARG A 763 -32.50 -19.85 2.89
CA ARG A 763 -31.98 -20.52 1.68
C ARG A 763 -30.73 -19.82 1.15
N ALA A 764 -29.69 -20.60 0.82
CA ALA A 764 -28.48 -20.09 0.16
C ALA A 764 -28.55 -20.26 -1.37
N ILE A 765 -28.19 -19.20 -2.11
CA ILE A 765 -28.19 -19.13 -3.58
C ILE A 765 -26.86 -18.54 -4.05
N PRO A 766 -26.17 -19.16 -5.04
CA PRO A 766 -24.93 -18.61 -5.59
C PRO A 766 -25.19 -17.36 -6.45
N LEU A 767 -24.41 -16.30 -6.25
CA LEU A 767 -24.43 -15.10 -7.10
C LEU A 767 -23.66 -15.33 -8.41
N PRO A 768 -24.02 -14.61 -9.49
CA PRO A 768 -23.16 -14.46 -10.66
C PRO A 768 -21.87 -13.72 -10.30
N GLU A 769 -20.76 -14.10 -10.94
CA GLU A 769 -19.43 -13.52 -10.72
C GLU A 769 -19.37 -12.01 -11.04
N GLU A 770 -20.05 -11.60 -12.12
CA GLU A 770 -20.14 -10.19 -12.53
C GLU A 770 -20.77 -9.31 -11.43
N VAL A 771 -21.78 -9.83 -10.71
CA VAL A 771 -22.40 -9.12 -9.58
C VAL A 771 -21.42 -9.02 -8.42
N THR A 772 -20.66 -10.08 -8.14
CA THR A 772 -19.69 -10.07 -7.04
C THR A 772 -18.55 -9.08 -7.27
N LEU A 773 -18.05 -8.99 -8.51
CA LEU A 773 -17.04 -8.01 -8.90
C LEU A 773 -17.58 -6.57 -8.82
N LEU A 774 -18.83 -6.35 -9.24
CA LEU A 774 -19.48 -5.04 -9.14
C LEU A 774 -19.64 -4.58 -7.69
N LEU A 775 -20.05 -5.49 -6.80
CA LEU A 775 -20.21 -5.21 -5.37
C LEU A 775 -18.85 -4.92 -4.69
N GLU A 776 -17.80 -5.65 -5.06
CA GLU A 776 -16.45 -5.41 -4.56
C GLU A 776 -15.91 -4.04 -5.04
N GLY A 777 -16.09 -3.70 -6.32
CA GLY A 777 -15.70 -2.40 -6.87
C GLY A 777 -16.48 -1.22 -6.29
N SER A 778 -17.70 -1.44 -5.80
CA SER A 778 -18.59 -0.40 -5.28
C SER A 778 -18.69 -0.37 -3.75
N ALA A 779 -17.80 -1.06 -3.04
CA ALA A 779 -17.85 -1.23 -1.58
C ALA A 779 -17.89 0.11 -0.81
N ASP A 780 -17.18 1.14 -1.29
CA ASP A 780 -17.16 2.47 -0.67
C ASP A 780 -18.50 3.22 -0.81
N LEU A 781 -19.19 3.06 -1.94
CA LEU A 781 -20.51 3.63 -2.16
C LEU A 781 -21.54 2.95 -1.25
N ILE A 782 -21.48 1.62 -1.14
CA ILE A 782 -22.37 0.84 -0.27
C ILE A 782 -22.14 1.21 1.21
N ARG A 783 -20.89 1.38 1.61
CA ARG A 783 -20.56 1.86 2.97
C ARG A 783 -21.18 3.23 3.25
N THR A 784 -21.15 4.14 2.27
CA THR A 784 -21.75 5.48 2.41
C THR A 784 -23.27 5.39 2.49
N LEU A 785 -23.90 4.53 1.69
CA LEU A 785 -25.34 4.25 1.73
C LEU A 785 -25.78 3.73 3.10
N GLU A 786 -25.06 2.77 3.67
CA GLU A 786 -25.41 2.22 4.99
C GLU A 786 -25.22 3.26 6.11
N GLN A 787 -24.15 4.07 6.06
CA GLN A 787 -23.94 5.15 7.03
C GLN A 787 -25.06 6.20 6.96
N ALA A 788 -25.50 6.57 5.76
CA ALA A 788 -26.63 7.45 5.55
C ALA A 788 -27.93 6.83 6.11
N GLY A 789 -28.16 5.55 5.84
CA GLY A 789 -29.32 4.82 6.38
C GLY A 789 -29.32 4.71 7.90
N GLN A 790 -28.15 4.55 8.53
CA GLN A 790 -28.04 4.53 9.98
C GLN A 790 -28.27 5.92 10.59
N ALA A 791 -27.70 6.97 10.00
CA ALA A 791 -27.93 8.36 10.43
C ALA A 791 -29.41 8.74 10.34
N GLN A 792 -30.09 8.35 9.26
CA GLN A 792 -31.51 8.61 9.08
C GLN A 792 -32.38 7.89 10.13
N ARG A 793 -32.03 6.65 10.53
CA ARG A 793 -32.70 5.93 11.63
C ARG A 793 -32.50 6.61 12.99
N GLU A 794 -31.35 7.24 13.20
CA GLU A 794 -31.04 8.02 14.41
C GLU A 794 -31.66 9.42 14.39
N GLY A 795 -32.41 9.79 13.34
CA GLY A 795 -33.01 11.11 13.17
C GLY A 795 -32.02 12.22 12.81
N ARG A 796 -30.83 11.86 12.32
CA ARG A 796 -29.81 12.80 11.83
C ARG A 796 -29.88 12.87 10.31
N THR A 797 -29.99 14.07 9.75
CA THR A 797 -29.89 14.29 8.30
C THR A 797 -28.41 14.33 7.91
N LEU A 798 -28.05 13.47 6.97
CA LEU A 798 -26.71 13.41 6.40
C LEU A 798 -26.87 13.96 4.98
N ASP A 799 -26.28 15.13 4.71
CA ASP A 799 -26.38 15.76 3.40
C ASP A 799 -25.57 14.92 2.40
N MET A 800 -26.28 14.20 1.54
CA MET A 800 -25.70 13.34 0.51
C MET A 800 -25.65 14.12 -0.81
N SER A 801 -24.50 14.09 -1.48
CA SER A 801 -24.33 14.77 -2.77
C SER A 801 -25.23 14.18 -3.85
N THR A 802 -25.69 15.00 -4.80
CA THR A 802 -26.48 14.58 -5.97
C THR A 802 -25.77 13.47 -6.75
N TRP A 803 -24.50 13.67 -7.10
CA TRP A 803 -23.65 12.66 -7.72
C TRP A 803 -23.62 11.30 -7.00
N THR A 804 -23.55 11.29 -5.66
CA THR A 804 -23.55 10.02 -4.92
C THR A 804 -24.91 9.34 -4.97
N LEU A 805 -26.00 10.12 -5.04
CA LEU A 805 -27.34 9.57 -5.29
C LEU A 805 -27.40 8.98 -6.71
N ASP A 806 -26.88 9.68 -7.71
CA ASP A 806 -26.87 9.23 -9.12
C ASP A 806 -26.01 7.99 -9.30
N ALA A 807 -24.80 7.96 -8.73
CA ALA A 807 -23.92 6.80 -8.73
C ALA A 807 -24.56 5.59 -8.01
N LEU A 808 -25.33 5.83 -6.95
CA LEU A 808 -26.10 4.79 -6.26
C LEU A 808 -27.31 4.31 -7.10
N MET A 809 -27.97 5.21 -7.83
CA MET A 809 -29.03 4.86 -8.78
C MET A 809 -28.48 4.07 -9.97
N GLU A 810 -27.32 4.43 -10.49
CA GLU A 810 -26.60 3.71 -11.54
C GLU A 810 -26.16 2.33 -11.04
N LEU A 811 -25.64 2.23 -9.82
CA LEU A 811 -25.34 0.95 -9.18
C LEU A 811 -26.60 0.08 -9.09
N LYS A 812 -27.73 0.67 -8.68
CA LYS A 812 -29.03 -0.03 -8.61
C LYS A 812 -29.45 -0.53 -9.99
N SER A 813 -29.38 0.32 -11.02
CA SER A 813 -29.69 -0.01 -12.41
C SER A 813 -28.84 -1.17 -12.94
N ARG A 814 -27.51 -1.10 -12.76
CA ARG A 814 -26.59 -2.19 -13.13
C ARG A 814 -26.91 -3.49 -12.40
N LEU A 815 -27.26 -3.40 -11.12
CA LEU A 815 -27.65 -4.58 -10.34
C LEU A 815 -28.96 -5.20 -10.87
N GLU A 816 -29.93 -4.38 -11.28
CA GLU A 816 -31.18 -4.83 -11.91
C GLU A 816 -30.93 -5.50 -13.27
N VAL A 817 -29.98 -4.99 -14.06
CA VAL A 817 -29.56 -5.59 -15.34
C VAL A 817 -28.89 -6.96 -15.13
N LEU A 818 -27.98 -7.06 -14.16
CA LEU A 818 -27.23 -8.29 -13.92
C LEU A 818 -28.08 -9.36 -13.21
N LEU A 819 -29.06 -8.96 -12.39
CA LEU A 819 -29.96 -9.87 -11.67
C LEU A 819 -31.23 -10.18 -12.46
N GLN A 820 -31.12 -10.44 -13.77
CA GLN A 820 -32.25 -10.86 -14.60
C GLN A 820 -32.45 -12.39 -14.57
N GLY A 821 -33.67 -12.84 -14.23
CA GLY A 821 -34.06 -14.25 -14.30
C GLY A 821 -35.27 -14.63 -13.44
N ARG A 822 -35.85 -15.82 -13.68
CA ARG A 822 -37.04 -16.31 -12.93
C ARG A 822 -36.85 -16.34 -11.41
N LYS A 823 -35.60 -16.51 -10.93
CA LYS A 823 -35.25 -16.56 -9.50
C LYS A 823 -34.99 -15.20 -8.86
N TRP A 824 -34.79 -14.14 -9.65
CA TRP A 824 -34.31 -12.83 -9.20
C TRP A 824 -35.30 -11.69 -9.49
N ARG A 825 -36.56 -12.02 -9.82
CA ARG A 825 -37.60 -11.00 -10.09
C ARG A 825 -37.77 -10.09 -8.88
N ASN A 826 -37.63 -8.78 -9.10
CA ASN A 826 -37.71 -7.72 -8.08
C ASN A 826 -36.78 -7.96 -6.87
N ALA A 827 -35.65 -8.65 -7.07
CA ALA A 827 -34.71 -8.94 -5.99
C ALA A 827 -34.02 -7.69 -5.45
N VAL A 828 -33.73 -6.71 -6.31
CA VAL A 828 -33.00 -5.47 -5.94
C VAL A 828 -33.78 -4.63 -4.92
N ASP A 829 -35.10 -4.53 -5.09
CA ASP A 829 -35.97 -3.83 -4.15
C ASP A 829 -36.20 -4.64 -2.85
N ARG A 830 -35.81 -5.91 -2.80
CA ARG A 830 -35.94 -6.80 -1.63
C ARG A 830 -34.64 -6.97 -0.86
N ILE A 831 -33.58 -6.27 -1.23
CA ILE A 831 -32.30 -6.32 -0.53
C ILE A 831 -32.48 -5.72 0.86
N TRP A 832 -32.08 -6.49 1.87
CA TRP A 832 -32.10 -6.13 3.29
C TRP A 832 -30.76 -5.63 3.81
N ALA A 833 -29.67 -6.28 3.40
CA ALA A 833 -28.32 -5.92 3.81
C ALA A 833 -27.29 -6.53 2.84
N PHE A 834 -26.16 -5.84 2.71
CA PHE A 834 -24.94 -6.38 2.11
C PHE A 834 -24.06 -6.98 3.20
N GLY A 835 -23.20 -7.96 2.91
CA GLY A 835 -22.36 -8.59 3.93
C GLY A 835 -21.06 -9.19 3.36
N PRO A 836 -20.02 -9.40 4.17
CA PRO A 836 -19.89 -9.08 5.60
C PRO A 836 -19.67 -7.57 5.86
N ARG A 837 -19.78 -7.14 7.12
CA ARG A 837 -19.58 -5.75 7.60
C ARG A 837 -20.49 -4.68 6.96
N ARG A 838 -21.64 -5.08 6.40
CA ARG A 838 -22.64 -4.19 5.75
C ARG A 838 -22.23 -3.58 4.40
N TYR A 839 -21.10 -3.98 3.81
CA TYR A 839 -20.65 -3.48 2.49
C TYR A 839 -19.93 -4.54 1.63
N GLY A 840 -20.06 -5.82 1.97
CA GLY A 840 -19.39 -6.91 1.25
C GLY A 840 -20.20 -7.53 0.09
N PRO A 841 -19.60 -8.49 -0.63
CA PRO A 841 -20.14 -9.08 -1.87
C PRO A 841 -21.25 -10.14 -1.67
N ASN A 842 -21.84 -10.23 -0.47
CA ASN A 842 -22.98 -11.12 -0.18
C ASN A 842 -24.26 -10.31 0.01
N ILE A 843 -25.39 -10.88 -0.40
CA ILE A 843 -26.69 -10.22 -0.35
C ILE A 843 -27.63 -10.98 0.58
N LEU A 844 -28.36 -10.25 1.42
CA LEU A 844 -29.53 -10.76 2.14
C LEU A 844 -30.81 -10.28 1.45
N LEU A 845 -31.67 -11.22 1.05
CA LEU A 845 -32.96 -10.97 0.45
C LEU A 845 -34.10 -11.31 1.41
N ASN A 846 -35.15 -10.51 1.35
CA ASN A 846 -36.42 -10.80 2.00
C ASN A 846 -37.44 -11.37 1.03
N SER A 847 -37.88 -12.59 1.32
CA SER A 847 -38.95 -13.26 0.60
C SER A 847 -40.06 -13.75 1.54
N VAL A 848 -40.16 -13.17 2.75
CA VAL A 848 -41.20 -13.53 3.73
C VAL A 848 -42.58 -13.05 3.24
N GLU A 849 -43.55 -13.96 3.20
CA GLU A 849 -44.93 -13.64 2.79
C GLU A 849 -45.59 -12.71 3.82
N GLY A 850 -46.14 -11.57 3.37
CA GLY A 850 -46.85 -10.60 4.23
C GLY A 850 -45.98 -9.59 4.99
N TYR A 851 -44.64 -9.71 4.99
CA TYR A 851 -43.73 -8.77 5.66
C TYR A 851 -42.85 -8.00 4.66
N GLN A 852 -43.19 -6.74 4.39
CA GLN A 852 -42.43 -5.88 3.48
C GLN A 852 -41.73 -4.75 4.26
N ARG A 853 -40.44 -4.96 4.55
CA ARG A 853 -39.56 -3.89 5.01
C ARG A 853 -39.23 -2.94 3.86
N THR A 854 -39.03 -1.66 4.16
CA THR A 854 -38.41 -0.69 3.25
C THR A 854 -36.99 -1.15 2.88
N SER A 855 -36.66 -1.17 1.59
CA SER A 855 -35.37 -1.60 1.07
C SER A 855 -34.21 -0.73 1.57
N VAL A 856 -32.98 -1.22 1.44
CA VAL A 856 -31.75 -0.43 1.74
C VAL A 856 -31.73 0.88 0.92
N TRP A 857 -32.41 0.91 -0.22
CA TRP A 857 -32.50 2.05 -1.13
C TRP A 857 -33.49 3.15 -0.69
N HIS A 858 -34.24 2.98 0.40
CA HIS A 858 -35.21 3.98 0.86
C HIS A 858 -34.58 5.35 1.17
N CYS A 859 -33.29 5.40 1.49
CA CYS A 859 -32.57 6.67 1.69
C CYS A 859 -32.49 7.54 0.42
N LEU A 860 -32.63 6.93 -0.77
CA LEU A 860 -32.59 7.61 -2.06
C LEU A 860 -33.95 8.18 -2.48
N GLN A 861 -35.06 7.67 -1.93
CA GLN A 861 -36.41 8.13 -2.24
C GLN A 861 -36.77 9.33 -1.36
N ARG A 862 -36.25 10.51 -1.71
CA ARG A 862 -36.81 11.78 -1.22
C ARG A 862 -38.06 12.10 -2.04
N GLU A 863 -39.25 11.68 -1.57
CA GLU A 863 -40.46 12.53 -1.62
C GLU A 863 -41.71 11.92 -0.95
N LYS A 864 -42.45 12.84 -0.34
CA LYS A 864 -43.87 12.84 0.06
C LYS A 864 -44.36 11.76 1.02
N GLY A 865 -44.53 12.21 2.27
CA GLY A 865 -45.38 11.53 3.24
C GLY A 865 -46.82 11.46 2.73
N GLU A 866 -47.19 10.32 2.18
CA GLU A 866 -48.57 9.86 2.17
C GLU A 866 -48.70 8.73 3.19
N LYS A 867 -49.47 9.02 4.23
CA LYS A 867 -49.98 8.03 5.17
C LYS A 867 -50.96 7.12 4.41
N GLU A 868 -50.48 6.04 3.81
CA GLU A 868 -51.37 4.93 3.50
C GLU A 868 -51.58 4.08 4.76
N GLY A 869 -52.81 4.16 5.26
CA GLY A 869 -53.33 3.41 6.39
C GLY A 869 -53.90 2.05 5.97
N GLY A 870 -54.04 1.18 6.97
CA GLY A 870 -54.69 -0.12 6.89
C GLY A 870 -53.70 -1.28 7.08
N GLU A 871 -53.91 -2.08 8.14
CA GLU A 871 -53.24 -3.37 8.43
C GLU A 871 -51.79 -3.32 8.96
N LYS A 872 -51.55 -2.70 10.14
CA LYS A 872 -50.21 -2.60 10.77
C LYS A 872 -50.16 -2.97 12.27
N ALA A 873 -50.83 -4.04 12.70
CA ALA A 873 -50.75 -4.52 14.09
C ALA A 873 -49.71 -5.64 14.28
N GLU A 874 -49.70 -6.67 13.43
CA GLU A 874 -48.76 -7.81 13.54
C GLU A 874 -47.35 -7.50 12.99
N ALA A 875 -47.25 -6.68 11.94
CA ALA A 875 -45.97 -6.28 11.34
C ALA A 875 -45.10 -5.36 12.25
N SER A 876 -45.68 -4.78 13.31
CA SER A 876 -44.94 -3.90 14.23
C SER A 876 -43.96 -4.67 15.11
N ALA A 877 -44.32 -5.89 15.55
CA ALA A 877 -43.47 -6.67 16.46
C ALA A 877 -42.25 -7.27 15.74
N ILE A 878 -42.44 -7.73 14.49
CA ILE A 878 -41.38 -8.29 13.64
C ILE A 878 -40.32 -7.23 13.31
N ARG A 879 -40.76 -5.99 13.03
CA ARG A 879 -39.88 -4.86 12.68
C ARG A 879 -38.84 -4.54 13.74
N ASP A 880 -39.18 -4.70 15.01
CA ASP A 880 -38.27 -4.37 16.11
C ASP A 880 -37.07 -5.34 16.19
N PHE A 881 -37.18 -6.54 15.62
CA PHE A 881 -36.12 -7.55 15.58
C PHE A 881 -35.34 -7.63 14.26
N ASP A 882 -35.62 -6.77 13.29
CA ASP A 882 -34.91 -6.68 12.01
C ASP A 882 -33.39 -6.63 12.18
N ASN A 883 -32.92 -5.85 13.16
CA ASN A 883 -31.50 -5.70 13.46
C ASN A 883 -30.86 -7.01 13.93
N SER A 884 -31.63 -7.89 14.58
CA SER A 884 -31.17 -9.21 15.03
C SER A 884 -30.91 -10.13 13.84
N VAL A 885 -31.82 -10.16 12.85
CA VAL A 885 -31.63 -10.98 11.64
C VAL A 885 -30.45 -10.47 10.81
N VAL A 886 -30.33 -9.16 10.61
CA VAL A 886 -29.19 -8.56 9.91
C VAL A 886 -27.89 -8.88 10.65
N SER A 887 -27.85 -8.77 11.98
CA SER A 887 -26.63 -9.05 12.77
C SER A 887 -26.25 -10.52 12.72
N GLY A 888 -27.21 -11.45 12.79
CA GLY A 888 -26.97 -12.88 12.58
C GLY A 888 -26.39 -13.19 11.19
N PHE A 889 -26.93 -12.55 10.15
CA PHE A 889 -26.39 -12.65 8.79
C PHE A 889 -24.96 -12.09 8.66
N GLN A 890 -24.65 -10.95 9.28
CA GLN A 890 -23.30 -10.39 9.26
C GLN A 890 -22.29 -11.33 9.94
N LEU A 891 -22.66 -11.96 11.05
CA LEU A 891 -21.81 -12.93 11.73
C LEU A 891 -21.63 -14.22 10.91
N ALA A 892 -22.69 -14.70 10.26
CA ALA A 892 -22.61 -15.90 9.41
C ALA A 892 -21.75 -15.69 8.16
N THR A 893 -21.84 -14.51 7.54
CA THR A 893 -21.03 -14.18 6.35
C THR A 893 -19.58 -13.86 6.70
N LEU A 894 -19.30 -13.42 7.93
CA LEU A 894 -17.95 -13.21 8.43
C LEU A 894 -17.26 -14.54 8.79
N SER A 895 -17.99 -15.46 9.42
CA SER A 895 -17.51 -16.78 9.85
C SER A 895 -18.11 -17.88 8.98
N GLY A 896 -17.46 -18.19 7.86
CA GLY A 896 -17.88 -19.26 6.96
C GLY A 896 -17.86 -20.66 7.61
N PRO A 897 -18.69 -21.61 7.12
CA PRO A 897 -18.85 -22.93 7.71
C PRO A 897 -17.63 -23.85 7.57
N MET A 898 -16.76 -23.64 6.58
CA MET A 898 -15.64 -24.55 6.35
C MET A 898 -14.45 -24.22 7.24
N CYS A 899 -13.96 -22.98 7.17
CA CYS A 899 -12.70 -22.56 7.76
C CYS A 899 -12.85 -21.30 8.62
N GLU A 900 -14.08 -20.88 8.96
CA GLU A 900 -14.37 -19.58 9.58
C GLU A 900 -13.75 -18.42 8.80
N GLU A 901 -13.67 -18.54 7.47
CA GLU A 901 -13.26 -17.44 6.60
C GLU A 901 -14.49 -16.75 5.99
N PRO A 902 -14.39 -15.47 5.60
CA PRO A 902 -15.53 -14.77 5.04
C PRO A 902 -16.06 -15.39 3.75
N LEU A 903 -17.39 -15.42 3.64
CA LEU A 903 -18.11 -15.89 2.46
C LEU A 903 -17.98 -14.89 1.30
N MET A 904 -17.96 -15.39 0.08
CA MET A 904 -17.93 -14.57 -1.13
C MET A 904 -18.89 -15.12 -2.19
N GLY A 905 -19.74 -14.24 -2.73
CA GLY A 905 -20.67 -14.58 -3.81
C GLY A 905 -21.87 -15.43 -3.39
N VAL A 906 -22.37 -15.23 -2.17
CA VAL A 906 -23.56 -15.96 -1.67
C VAL A 906 -24.71 -15.00 -1.36
N CYS A 907 -25.90 -15.36 -1.85
CA CYS A 907 -27.15 -14.69 -1.56
C CYS A 907 -27.93 -15.56 -0.57
N PHE A 908 -28.29 -15.00 0.56
CA PHE A 908 -29.19 -15.64 1.52
C PHE A 908 -30.59 -15.05 1.34
N SER A 909 -31.59 -15.90 1.16
CA SER A 909 -33.01 -15.49 1.12
C SER A 909 -33.70 -16.00 2.37
N VAL A 910 -34.34 -15.11 3.12
CA VAL A 910 -35.23 -15.47 4.23
C VAL A 910 -36.63 -15.68 3.65
N GLU A 911 -37.12 -16.92 3.69
CA GLU A 911 -38.43 -17.30 3.11
C GLU A 911 -39.52 -17.46 4.18
N ARG A 912 -39.15 -17.80 5.42
CA ARG A 912 -40.09 -17.93 6.54
C ARG A 912 -39.55 -17.20 7.77
N TRP A 913 -40.40 -16.47 8.47
CA TRP A 913 -40.06 -15.86 9.75
C TRP A 913 -41.32 -15.70 10.60
N ASP A 914 -41.50 -16.63 11.55
CA ASP A 914 -42.67 -16.69 12.42
C ASP A 914 -42.27 -16.38 13.86
N MET A 915 -43.03 -15.52 14.55
CA MET A 915 -42.84 -15.16 15.95
C MET A 915 -44.07 -15.51 16.78
N ASN A 916 -43.90 -16.40 17.75
CA ASN A 916 -44.91 -16.79 18.71
C ASN A 916 -44.65 -16.07 20.05
N PHE A 917 -45.23 -14.89 20.23
CA PHE A 917 -45.32 -14.30 21.57
C PHE A 917 -46.48 -14.98 22.32
N PRO A 918 -46.27 -15.55 23.52
CA PRO A 918 -47.38 -15.99 24.34
C PRO A 918 -48.18 -14.75 24.75
N THR A 919 -49.27 -14.46 24.05
CA THR A 919 -50.32 -13.58 24.55
C THR A 919 -50.80 -14.21 25.85
N GLN A 920 -50.74 -13.49 26.97
CA GLN A 920 -51.35 -13.91 28.22
C GLN A 920 -52.82 -14.28 27.95
N ARG A 921 -53.09 -15.58 27.80
CA ARG A 921 -54.45 -16.11 27.81
C ARG A 921 -54.87 -16.19 29.26
N THR A 922 -55.53 -15.13 29.74
CA THR A 922 -56.54 -15.28 30.78
C THR A 922 -57.65 -16.17 30.25
N HIS A 923 -57.64 -17.45 30.61
CA HIS A 923 -58.84 -18.20 31.04
C HIS A 923 -58.44 -19.55 31.62
N LEU A 924 -59.06 -19.87 32.76
CA LEU A 924 -58.85 -21.05 33.59
C LEU A 924 -59.11 -22.39 32.87
N ALA A 925 -58.41 -23.40 33.40
CA ALA A 925 -58.81 -24.79 33.65
C ALA A 925 -58.35 -25.90 32.69
N SER A 926 -57.74 -26.93 33.32
CA SER A 926 -57.44 -28.29 32.87
C SER A 926 -56.51 -28.38 31.66
N VAL A 927 -55.34 -29.01 31.73
CA VAL A 927 -55.17 -30.46 31.89
C VAL A 927 -53.84 -30.77 32.59
N THR A 928 -53.89 -31.86 33.34
CA THR A 928 -52.92 -32.56 34.16
C THR A 928 -51.53 -32.79 33.57
N GLU A 929 -50.55 -32.82 34.48
CA GLU A 929 -49.19 -33.32 34.34
C GLU A 929 -49.15 -34.73 33.75
N GLU A 930 -48.52 -34.92 32.60
CA GLU A 930 -47.87 -36.17 32.19
C GLU A 930 -46.64 -35.79 31.36
N ASP A 931 -45.44 -36.07 31.89
CA ASP A 931 -44.29 -36.64 31.18
C ASP A 931 -43.00 -36.46 31.99
N SER A 932 -42.90 -37.25 33.06
CA SER A 932 -41.63 -37.67 33.64
C SER A 932 -41.45 -39.17 33.38
N ASN A 933 -40.65 -39.52 32.37
CA ASN A 933 -39.64 -40.59 32.37
C ASN A 933 -39.48 -41.24 30.99
N SER A 934 -38.24 -41.25 30.47
CA SER A 934 -37.62 -42.50 30.01
C SER A 934 -36.10 -42.34 29.89
N LEU A 935 -35.38 -42.77 30.93
CA LEU A 935 -34.07 -43.41 30.76
C LEU A 935 -34.18 -44.78 31.43
N ASP A 936 -34.47 -45.78 30.60
CA ASP A 936 -34.28 -47.19 30.92
C ASP A 936 -32.78 -47.52 30.79
N ALA A 937 -32.19 -47.96 31.89
CA ALA A 937 -31.07 -48.89 31.86
C ALA A 937 -31.32 -49.98 32.89
N SER A 938 -31.57 -51.18 32.37
CA SER A 938 -31.80 -52.41 33.10
C SER A 938 -30.55 -52.86 33.87
N VAL A 939 -30.74 -53.50 35.03
CA VAL A 939 -30.24 -54.87 35.34
C VAL A 939 -30.62 -55.30 36.78
N SER A 940 -31.17 -56.51 36.84
CA SER A 940 -31.25 -57.50 37.93
C SER A 940 -32.30 -57.37 39.05
N LYS A 941 -33.13 -58.43 39.11
CA LYS A 941 -34.11 -58.78 40.16
C LYS A 941 -33.43 -59.39 41.39
N SER A 942 -33.93 -59.09 42.58
CA SER A 942 -34.47 -60.10 43.54
C SER A 942 -35.12 -59.40 44.76
N PRO A 943 -36.04 -60.09 45.48
CA PRO A 943 -37.16 -59.45 46.19
C PRO A 943 -36.99 -59.42 47.72
N GLY A 944 -37.68 -58.51 48.40
CA GLY A 944 -37.80 -58.56 49.87
C GLY A 944 -38.52 -57.37 50.50
N GLU A 945 -39.79 -57.61 50.86
CA GLU A 945 -40.44 -57.20 52.12
C GLU A 945 -40.69 -55.72 52.49
N ALA A 946 -41.99 -55.43 52.57
CA ALA A 946 -42.71 -54.88 53.73
C ALA A 946 -42.41 -53.48 54.29
N ALA A 947 -43.41 -52.60 54.08
CA ALA A 947 -44.19 -51.89 55.10
C ALA A 947 -43.54 -50.87 56.06
N GLY A 948 -44.22 -49.71 56.18
CA GLY A 948 -44.16 -48.79 57.32
C GLY A 948 -43.75 -47.37 56.88
N GLN A 949 -44.69 -46.46 56.60
CA GLN A 949 -45.26 -45.53 57.58
C GLN A 949 -44.19 -44.95 58.53
N GLN A 950 -43.84 -43.65 58.41
CA GLN A 950 -44.50 -42.55 59.12
C GLN A 950 -43.66 -41.25 59.04
N GLU A 951 -44.39 -40.14 58.88
CA GLU A 951 -44.29 -38.85 59.60
C GLU A 951 -42.89 -38.26 59.92
N ALA A 952 -42.54 -37.10 59.37
CA ALA A 952 -42.99 -35.74 59.74
C ALA A 952 -41.92 -35.00 60.57
N SER A 953 -41.45 -33.89 59.98
CA SER A 953 -41.04 -32.62 60.60
C SER A 953 -40.21 -32.61 61.89
N GLY A 954 -39.02 -31.98 61.84
CA GLY A 954 -38.42 -31.44 63.06
C GLY A 954 -36.96 -30.95 62.96
N LYS A 955 -36.80 -29.65 62.69
CA LYS A 955 -35.85 -28.67 63.28
C LYS A 955 -34.33 -28.94 63.40
N ALA A 956 -33.61 -27.85 63.07
CA ALA A 956 -32.33 -27.35 63.62
C ALA A 956 -31.06 -28.16 63.25
N GLY A 957 -29.93 -27.58 62.83
CA GLY A 957 -29.44 -26.20 62.94
C GLY A 957 -28.08 -26.23 63.66
N GLY A 958 -27.01 -25.83 62.95
CA GLY A 958 -25.66 -25.59 63.49
C GLY A 958 -24.57 -26.13 62.56
N ALA A 959 -23.43 -25.47 62.32
CA ALA A 959 -22.90 -24.18 62.73
C ALA A 959 -21.63 -23.89 61.89
N GLY A 960 -21.19 -22.62 61.81
CA GLY A 960 -19.85 -22.20 61.36
C GLY A 960 -19.89 -21.19 60.20
N GLU A 961 -20.18 -19.92 60.45
CA GLU A 961 -19.23 -18.81 60.73
C GLU A 961 -18.58 -18.18 59.48
N THR A 962 -19.05 -16.96 59.17
CA THR A 962 -18.56 -15.87 58.28
C THR A 962 -17.33 -15.12 58.87
N PRO A 963 -16.77 -13.97 58.36
CA PRO A 963 -16.92 -13.19 57.10
C PRO A 963 -15.59 -12.58 56.50
N SER A 964 -15.64 -11.98 55.29
CA SER A 964 -14.99 -10.69 54.84
C SER A 964 -15.18 -10.52 53.32
N GLN A 965 -15.88 -9.48 52.81
CA GLN A 965 -15.40 -8.15 52.33
C GLN A 965 -14.19 -8.22 51.36
N ALA A 966 -14.11 -7.59 50.17
CA ALA A 966 -14.95 -6.67 49.39
C ALA A 966 -14.37 -6.51 47.95
N GLU A 967 -15.10 -5.81 47.06
CA GLU A 967 -14.66 -5.12 45.80
C GLU A 967 -14.23 -5.98 44.58
N GLY A 968 -14.53 -5.70 43.29
CA GLY A 968 -15.26 -4.66 42.57
C GLY A 968 -14.91 -4.75 41.05
N ALA A 969 -15.87 -4.57 40.13
CA ALA A 969 -15.67 -4.22 38.70
C ALA A 969 -17.04 -3.93 38.03
N VAL A 970 -17.54 -2.69 38.12
CA VAL A 970 -17.58 -1.63 37.09
C VAL A 970 -18.49 -1.95 35.89
N ALA A 971 -19.69 -1.37 35.97
CA ALA A 971 -20.62 -1.18 34.86
C ALA A 971 -20.31 0.16 34.16
N GLU A 972 -20.22 0.15 32.83
CA GLU A 972 -20.21 1.37 32.03
C GLU A 972 -21.65 1.79 31.70
N ALA A 973 -21.98 3.02 32.09
CA ALA A 973 -23.23 3.69 31.84
C ALA A 973 -23.27 4.26 30.41
N SER A 974 -24.36 4.01 29.66
CA SER A 974 -24.67 4.75 28.44
C SER A 974 -25.85 5.68 28.67
N HIS A 975 -25.58 6.98 28.47
CA HIS A 975 -26.57 8.06 28.49
C HIS A 975 -27.44 8.03 27.23
N GLY A 976 -28.76 7.85 27.42
CA GLY A 976 -29.80 8.13 26.42
C GLY A 976 -31.06 8.64 27.13
N ARG A 977 -31.54 9.82 26.72
CA ARG A 977 -32.55 10.67 27.38
C ARG A 977 -33.80 9.93 27.89
N ARG A 978 -34.15 10.19 29.16
CA ARG A 978 -35.49 9.94 29.74
C ARG A 978 -36.56 10.64 28.90
N ARG A 979 -37.53 9.87 28.39
CA ARG A 979 -38.82 10.39 27.90
C ARG A 979 -39.91 9.84 28.80
N ALA A 980 -40.77 10.75 29.26
CA ALA A 980 -41.80 10.53 30.26
C ALA A 980 -42.83 9.46 29.86
N GLU A 981 -43.37 8.80 30.88
CA GLU A 981 -44.39 7.75 30.84
C GLU A 981 -45.64 8.13 30.05
N VAL A 982 -46.02 7.31 29.06
CA VAL A 982 -47.41 7.02 28.64
C VAL A 982 -47.43 5.57 28.11
N GLY A 983 -48.40 4.77 28.55
CA GLY A 983 -48.39 3.31 28.51
C GLY A 983 -48.68 2.57 27.18
N ALA A 984 -48.78 1.24 27.35
CA ALA A 984 -48.88 0.13 26.40
C ALA A 984 -47.52 -0.53 26.05
N GLY A 985 -47.44 -1.85 26.27
CA GLY A 985 -46.21 -2.63 26.38
C GLY A 985 -45.28 -2.61 25.17
N LEU A 986 -44.05 -2.15 25.39
CA LEU A 986 -42.92 -2.41 24.50
C LEU A 986 -42.22 -3.68 25.00
N VAL A 987 -42.12 -4.69 24.14
CA VAL A 987 -41.19 -5.82 24.35
C VAL A 987 -39.78 -5.25 24.25
N ASP A 988 -38.91 -5.54 25.21
CA ASP A 988 -37.51 -5.10 25.17
C ASP A 988 -36.82 -5.64 23.90
N CYS A 989 -36.59 -4.76 22.92
CA CYS A 989 -35.95 -5.09 21.64
C CYS A 989 -34.47 -5.51 21.80
N TYR A 990 -33.90 -5.32 22.99
CA TYR A 990 -32.51 -5.61 23.35
C TYR A 990 -32.42 -6.60 24.53
N GLY A 991 -33.27 -7.64 24.52
CA GLY A 991 -33.27 -8.72 25.52
C GLY A 991 -32.53 -10.00 25.09
N PRO A 992 -32.46 -11.02 25.97
CA PRO A 992 -31.86 -12.33 25.68
C PRO A 992 -32.44 -13.03 24.44
N PHE A 993 -33.72 -12.76 24.12
CA PHE A 993 -34.38 -13.27 22.91
C PHE A 993 -33.75 -12.74 21.62
N SER A 994 -33.34 -11.46 21.57
CA SER A 994 -32.62 -10.92 20.40
C SER A 994 -31.29 -11.65 20.18
N GLY A 995 -30.55 -11.94 21.25
CA GLY A 995 -29.33 -12.76 21.19
C GLY A 995 -29.57 -14.19 20.67
N GLN A 996 -30.64 -14.84 21.13
CA GLN A 996 -31.02 -16.18 20.65
C GLN A 996 -31.44 -16.16 19.17
N LEU A 997 -32.16 -15.12 18.73
CA LEU A 997 -32.52 -14.95 17.32
C LEU A 997 -31.28 -14.72 16.43
N ILE A 998 -30.30 -13.93 16.90
CA ILE A 998 -29.02 -13.72 16.20
C ILE A 998 -28.29 -15.07 16.01
N ALA A 999 -28.21 -15.88 17.07
CA ALA A 999 -27.58 -17.20 17.02
C ALA A 999 -28.32 -18.16 16.09
N ALA A 1000 -29.66 -18.20 16.18
CA ALA A 1000 -30.51 -19.03 15.33
C ALA A 1000 -30.36 -18.69 13.84
N VAL A 1001 -30.33 -17.40 13.49
CA VAL A 1001 -30.10 -16.94 12.10
C VAL A 1001 -28.69 -17.30 11.64
N LYS A 1002 -27.67 -17.14 12.51
CA LYS A 1002 -26.29 -17.52 12.18
C LYS A 1002 -26.19 -19.00 11.85
N GLU A 1003 -26.77 -19.87 12.67
CA GLU A 1003 -26.79 -21.32 12.46
C GLU A 1003 -27.60 -21.70 11.23
N ALA A 1004 -28.78 -21.10 11.02
CA ALA A 1004 -29.60 -21.35 9.85
C ALA A 1004 -28.86 -21.03 8.55
N CYS A 1005 -28.15 -19.89 8.49
CA CYS A 1005 -27.29 -19.53 7.36
C CYS A 1005 -26.15 -20.56 7.18
N ARG A 1006 -25.49 -20.98 8.26
CA ARG A 1006 -24.41 -21.96 8.23
C ARG A 1006 -24.86 -23.30 7.63
N HIS A 1007 -25.99 -23.81 8.10
CA HIS A 1007 -26.58 -25.06 7.60
C HIS A 1007 -27.11 -24.92 6.16
N ALA A 1008 -27.70 -23.77 5.81
CA ALA A 1008 -28.16 -23.52 4.44
C ALA A 1008 -27.00 -23.51 3.44
N PHE A 1009 -25.82 -23.05 3.85
CA PHE A 1009 -24.60 -23.12 3.05
C PHE A 1009 -24.10 -24.56 2.92
N GLN A 1010 -24.00 -25.30 4.03
CA GLN A 1010 -23.56 -26.71 4.04
C GLN A 1010 -24.47 -27.64 3.23
N ALA A 1011 -25.75 -27.30 3.08
CA ALA A 1011 -26.70 -28.04 2.24
C ALA A 1011 -26.44 -27.91 0.73
N LYS A 1012 -25.52 -27.02 0.31
CA LYS A 1012 -25.13 -26.80 -1.08
C LYS A 1012 -23.69 -27.25 -1.32
N PRO A 1013 -23.29 -27.56 -2.57
CA PRO A 1013 -21.90 -27.91 -2.86
C PRO A 1013 -21.00 -26.69 -2.62
N GLN A 1014 -20.14 -26.82 -1.61
CA GLN A 1014 -19.21 -25.80 -1.16
C GLN A 1014 -17.87 -25.88 -1.91
N ARG A 1015 -17.27 -24.73 -2.17
CA ARG A 1015 -15.94 -24.61 -2.78
C ARG A 1015 -15.12 -23.54 -2.06
N LEU A 1016 -13.81 -23.76 -2.06
CA LEU A 1016 -12.84 -22.77 -1.63
C LEU A 1016 -12.47 -21.88 -2.81
N MET A 1017 -12.39 -20.59 -2.57
CA MET A 1017 -11.84 -19.59 -3.48
C MET A 1017 -10.41 -19.26 -3.03
N ALA A 1018 -9.46 -19.47 -3.93
CA ALA A 1018 -8.07 -19.11 -3.74
C ALA A 1018 -7.81 -17.69 -4.25
N ALA A 1019 -6.95 -16.96 -3.55
CA ALA A 1019 -6.37 -15.74 -4.10
C ALA A 1019 -5.44 -16.11 -5.26
N MET A 1020 -5.53 -15.40 -6.38
CA MET A 1020 -4.67 -15.58 -7.54
C MET A 1020 -3.79 -14.34 -7.76
N TYR A 1021 -2.51 -14.58 -7.99
CA TYR A 1021 -1.60 -13.60 -8.56
C TYR A 1021 -1.61 -13.69 -10.07
N THR A 1022 -1.72 -12.54 -10.73
CA THR A 1022 -1.25 -12.42 -12.11
C THR A 1022 0.27 -12.32 -12.06
N CYS A 1023 0.90 -13.25 -12.75
CA CYS A 1023 2.33 -13.34 -12.92
C CYS A 1023 2.71 -12.86 -14.31
N GLU A 1024 3.42 -11.75 -14.41
CA GLU A 1024 4.04 -11.31 -15.66
C GLU A 1024 5.52 -11.68 -15.63
N ILE A 1025 5.95 -12.52 -16.58
CA ILE A 1025 7.30 -13.06 -16.65
C ILE A 1025 7.95 -12.57 -17.92
N MET A 1026 9.07 -11.86 -17.79
CA MET A 1026 9.95 -11.54 -18.92
C MET A 1026 11.00 -12.64 -19.03
N ALA A 1027 11.10 -13.27 -20.20
CA ALA A 1027 11.99 -14.40 -20.43
C ALA A 1027 12.50 -14.42 -21.89
N THR A 1028 13.68 -14.97 -22.13
CA THR A 1028 14.19 -15.24 -23.48
C THR A 1028 13.62 -16.56 -24.02
N ALA A 1029 13.61 -16.72 -25.36
CA ALA A 1029 13.13 -17.92 -26.04
C ALA A 1029 13.75 -19.23 -25.50
N GLU A 1030 15.03 -19.20 -25.13
CA GLU A 1030 15.79 -20.38 -24.68
C GLU A 1030 15.28 -20.95 -23.35
N VAL A 1031 14.72 -20.11 -22.47
CA VAL A 1031 14.34 -20.50 -21.10
C VAL A 1031 12.84 -20.72 -20.93
N LEU A 1032 12.02 -20.43 -21.95
CA LEU A 1032 10.55 -20.57 -21.90
C LEU A 1032 10.10 -21.95 -21.42
N GLY A 1033 10.68 -23.03 -21.96
CA GLY A 1033 10.34 -24.39 -21.54
C GLY A 1033 10.58 -24.65 -20.04
N ARG A 1034 11.61 -24.03 -19.46
CA ARG A 1034 11.90 -24.15 -18.02
C ARG A 1034 10.91 -23.35 -17.18
N VAL A 1035 10.50 -22.18 -17.67
CA VAL A 1035 9.47 -21.33 -17.02
C VAL A 1035 8.13 -22.05 -16.99
N TYR A 1036 7.68 -22.61 -18.11
CA TYR A 1036 6.46 -23.40 -18.17
C TYR A 1036 6.52 -24.64 -17.26
N GLY A 1037 7.67 -25.29 -17.16
CA GLY A 1037 7.86 -26.40 -16.22
C GLY A 1037 7.71 -26.01 -14.74
N VAL A 1038 8.11 -24.79 -14.35
CA VAL A 1038 7.90 -24.29 -12.98
C VAL A 1038 6.45 -23.86 -12.76
N LEU A 1039 5.85 -23.14 -13.72
CA LEU A 1039 4.44 -22.74 -13.68
C LEU A 1039 3.52 -23.96 -13.55
N GLY A 1040 3.68 -24.97 -14.40
CA GLY A 1040 2.85 -26.18 -14.37
C GLY A 1040 2.98 -26.97 -13.07
N LYS A 1041 4.17 -27.01 -12.45
CA LYS A 1041 4.37 -27.64 -11.14
C LYS A 1041 3.60 -26.95 -10.01
N ARG A 1042 3.32 -25.66 -10.16
CA ARG A 1042 2.63 -24.81 -9.16
C ARG A 1042 1.21 -24.43 -9.58
N GLU A 1043 0.63 -25.21 -10.49
CA GLU A 1043 -0.75 -25.01 -11.00
C GLU A 1043 -0.98 -23.64 -11.66
N GLY A 1044 0.09 -23.04 -12.20
CA GLY A 1044 -0.02 -21.80 -12.96
C GLY A 1044 -0.66 -22.04 -14.32
N ARG A 1045 -1.65 -21.21 -14.69
CA ARG A 1045 -2.27 -21.21 -16.02
C ARG A 1045 -1.80 -20.01 -16.82
N VAL A 1046 -1.27 -20.26 -18.01
CA VAL A 1046 -0.84 -19.21 -18.94
C VAL A 1046 -2.08 -18.63 -19.62
N LEU A 1047 -2.24 -17.31 -19.56
CA LEU A 1047 -3.32 -16.59 -20.23
C LEU A 1047 -2.88 -16.12 -21.62
N GLN A 1048 -1.69 -15.54 -21.70
CA GLN A 1048 -1.19 -14.89 -22.90
C GLN A 1048 0.33 -14.99 -23.00
N GLU A 1049 0.83 -15.15 -24.21
CA GLU A 1049 2.25 -15.10 -24.57
C GLU A 1049 2.44 -14.09 -25.70
N GLU A 1050 3.25 -13.05 -25.46
CA GLU A 1050 3.53 -12.00 -26.43
C GLU A 1050 5.05 -11.81 -26.60
N MET A 1051 5.52 -11.62 -27.83
CA MET A 1051 6.91 -11.25 -28.11
C MET A 1051 7.07 -9.73 -28.05
N LYS A 1052 8.04 -9.21 -27.29
CA LYS A 1052 8.34 -7.76 -27.29
C LYS A 1052 9.02 -7.36 -28.59
N GLU A 1053 8.37 -6.51 -29.38
CA GLU A 1053 8.93 -5.99 -30.61
C GLU A 1053 10.27 -5.27 -30.39
N GLY A 1054 11.29 -5.66 -31.17
CA GLY A 1054 12.63 -5.06 -31.10
C GLY A 1054 13.60 -5.73 -30.12
N THR A 1055 13.14 -6.70 -29.33
CA THR A 1055 13.97 -7.50 -28.43
C THR A 1055 13.73 -8.99 -28.62
N GLU A 1056 14.64 -9.84 -28.15
CA GLU A 1056 14.47 -11.31 -28.15
C GLU A 1056 13.68 -11.81 -26.92
N MET A 1057 13.03 -10.89 -26.20
CA MET A 1057 12.30 -11.18 -24.96
C MET A 1057 10.82 -11.44 -25.23
N PHE A 1058 10.27 -12.40 -24.49
CA PHE A 1058 8.86 -12.74 -24.42
C PHE A 1058 8.29 -12.27 -23.09
N ILE A 1059 7.05 -11.78 -23.12
CA ILE A 1059 6.23 -11.55 -21.94
C ILE A 1059 5.20 -12.67 -21.86
N ILE A 1060 5.23 -13.40 -20.75
CA ILE A 1060 4.25 -14.42 -20.43
C ILE A 1060 3.35 -13.86 -19.32
N LYS A 1061 2.05 -13.78 -19.58
CA LYS A 1061 1.05 -13.46 -18.57
C LYS A 1061 0.38 -14.76 -18.12
N ALA A 1062 0.55 -15.11 -16.85
CA ALA A 1062 -0.02 -16.30 -16.25
C ALA A 1062 -0.77 -15.95 -14.96
N VAL A 1063 -1.66 -16.83 -14.51
CA VAL A 1063 -2.27 -16.78 -13.18
C VAL A 1063 -1.66 -17.87 -12.32
N LEU A 1064 -1.37 -17.55 -11.06
CA LEU A 1064 -0.74 -18.45 -10.09
C LEU A 1064 -1.44 -18.33 -8.73
N PRO A 1065 -1.82 -19.44 -8.08
CA PRO A 1065 -2.36 -19.38 -6.72
C PRO A 1065 -1.36 -18.76 -5.74
N VAL A 1066 -1.81 -17.82 -4.90
CA VAL A 1066 -0.95 -17.13 -3.93
C VAL A 1066 -0.31 -18.14 -2.97
N ALA A 1067 -1.01 -19.23 -2.64
CA ALA A 1067 -0.52 -20.26 -1.72
C ALA A 1067 0.70 -21.00 -2.26
N GLU A 1068 0.78 -21.18 -3.57
CA GLU A 1068 1.90 -21.81 -4.24
C GLU A 1068 2.91 -20.78 -4.75
N SER A 1069 2.73 -19.48 -4.50
CA SER A 1069 3.66 -18.44 -4.98
C SER A 1069 4.93 -18.29 -4.13
N PHE A 1070 4.95 -18.80 -2.90
CA PHE A 1070 6.09 -18.65 -1.98
C PHE A 1070 7.35 -19.36 -2.50
N GLY A 1071 8.45 -18.64 -2.67
CA GLY A 1071 9.69 -19.14 -3.27
C GLY A 1071 9.60 -19.40 -4.78
N PHE A 1072 8.55 -18.95 -5.46
CA PHE A 1072 8.40 -19.09 -6.91
C PHE A 1072 9.43 -18.25 -7.67
N ALA A 1073 9.64 -17.00 -7.25
CA ALA A 1073 10.59 -16.10 -7.88
C ALA A 1073 12.03 -16.65 -7.80
N ASP A 1074 12.42 -17.18 -6.64
CA ASP A 1074 13.73 -17.80 -6.45
C ASP A 1074 13.88 -19.10 -7.25
N GLU A 1075 12.84 -19.92 -7.35
CA GLU A 1075 12.88 -21.14 -8.16
C GLU A 1075 13.04 -20.83 -9.65
N ILE A 1076 12.31 -19.83 -10.17
CA ILE A 1076 12.47 -19.38 -11.57
C ILE A 1076 13.87 -18.82 -11.80
N ARG A 1077 14.34 -17.91 -10.93
CA ARG A 1077 15.69 -17.33 -11.06
C ARG A 1077 16.76 -18.41 -11.04
N LYS A 1078 16.64 -19.41 -10.16
CA LYS A 1078 17.59 -20.53 -10.06
C LYS A 1078 17.56 -21.43 -11.29
N ARG A 1079 16.39 -21.76 -11.86
CA ARG A 1079 16.30 -22.62 -13.06
C ARG A 1079 16.68 -21.92 -14.36
N THR A 1080 16.49 -20.62 -14.43
CA THR A 1080 16.79 -19.78 -15.60
C THR A 1080 18.12 -19.04 -15.49
N SER A 1081 18.89 -19.27 -14.42
CA SER A 1081 20.12 -18.52 -14.12
C SER A 1081 19.92 -16.99 -14.11
N GLY A 1082 18.73 -16.53 -13.72
CA GLY A 1082 18.35 -15.12 -13.68
C GLY A 1082 17.87 -14.52 -15.00
N LEU A 1083 17.77 -15.30 -16.09
CA LEU A 1083 17.26 -14.83 -17.38
C LEU A 1083 15.74 -14.62 -17.42
N ALA A 1084 15.02 -15.16 -16.43
CA ALA A 1084 13.62 -14.87 -16.22
C ALA A 1084 13.38 -14.30 -14.83
N SER A 1085 12.59 -13.23 -14.76
CA SER A 1085 12.19 -12.60 -13.50
C SER A 1085 10.66 -12.47 -13.49
N PRO A 1086 9.97 -13.20 -12.59
CA PRO A 1086 8.53 -13.09 -12.46
C PRO A 1086 8.14 -11.89 -11.60
N GLN A 1087 7.02 -11.27 -11.95
CA GLN A 1087 6.38 -10.22 -11.16
C GLN A 1087 5.00 -10.66 -10.77
N LEU A 1088 4.73 -10.66 -9.46
CA LEU A 1088 3.48 -11.11 -8.90
C LEU A 1088 2.66 -9.88 -8.48
N VAL A 1089 1.44 -9.78 -9.01
CA VAL A 1089 0.47 -8.74 -8.66
C VAL A 1089 -0.85 -9.41 -8.32
N PHE A 1090 -1.50 -8.98 -7.24
CA PHE A 1090 -2.84 -9.46 -6.89
C PHE A 1090 -3.85 -9.11 -7.97
N SER A 1091 -4.64 -10.11 -8.37
CA SER A 1091 -5.62 -9.97 -9.46
C SER A 1091 -7.04 -10.11 -8.93
N HIS A 1092 -7.42 -11.32 -8.50
CA HIS A 1092 -8.78 -11.64 -8.07
C HIS A 1092 -8.81 -12.95 -7.27
N TRP A 1093 -10.01 -13.35 -6.84
CA TRP A 1093 -10.30 -14.63 -6.19
C TRP A 1093 -10.88 -15.61 -7.22
N GLU A 1094 -10.30 -16.79 -7.35
CA GLU A 1094 -10.76 -17.84 -8.29
C GLU A 1094 -11.23 -19.07 -7.52
N VAL A 1095 -12.31 -19.70 -7.97
CA VAL A 1095 -12.85 -20.93 -7.37
C VAL A 1095 -11.93 -22.10 -7.70
N ILE A 1096 -11.46 -22.82 -6.67
CA ILE A 1096 -10.71 -24.08 -6.86
C ILE A 1096 -11.69 -25.13 -7.39
N SER A 1097 -11.32 -25.80 -8.48
CA SER A 1097 -12.17 -26.81 -9.14
C SER A 1097 -12.41 -28.05 -8.26
N SER A 1098 -11.45 -28.41 -7.42
CA SER A 1098 -11.49 -29.58 -6.54
C SER A 1098 -12.40 -29.40 -5.32
N ASP A 1099 -13.22 -30.40 -5.02
CA ASP A 1099 -14.12 -30.45 -3.87
C ASP A 1099 -13.34 -30.68 -2.57
N PRO A 1100 -13.38 -29.77 -1.58
CA PRO A 1100 -12.60 -29.93 -0.35
C PRO A 1100 -13.05 -31.10 0.52
N SER A 1101 -14.30 -31.57 0.39
CA SER A 1101 -14.86 -32.68 1.16
C SER A 1101 -14.84 -34.02 0.44
N TRP A 1102 -14.27 -34.08 -0.78
CA TRP A 1102 -14.24 -35.32 -1.55
C TRP A 1102 -12.99 -36.13 -1.22
N VAL A 1103 -13.21 -37.39 -0.83
CA VAL A 1103 -12.21 -38.42 -0.60
C VAL A 1103 -12.69 -39.66 -1.37
N PRO A 1104 -11.84 -40.34 -2.15
CA PRO A 1104 -12.23 -41.59 -2.80
C PRO A 1104 -12.62 -42.61 -1.73
N THR A 1105 -13.84 -43.12 -1.81
CA THR A 1105 -14.38 -44.06 -0.81
C THR A 1105 -14.41 -45.50 -1.31
N THR A 1106 -14.39 -45.71 -2.63
CA THR A 1106 -14.44 -47.04 -3.25
C THR A 1106 -13.16 -47.36 -4.04
N GLU A 1107 -12.80 -48.64 -4.11
CA GLU A 1107 -11.65 -49.09 -4.92
C GLU A 1107 -11.88 -48.84 -6.42
N GLU A 1108 -13.14 -48.84 -6.87
CA GLU A 1108 -13.53 -48.50 -8.24
C GLU A 1108 -13.29 -47.01 -8.55
N GLU A 1109 -13.63 -46.09 -7.62
CA GLU A 1109 -13.27 -44.67 -7.72
C GLU A 1109 -11.76 -44.46 -7.78
N TYR A 1110 -10.98 -45.23 -7.02
CA TYR A 1110 -9.52 -45.17 -6.99
C TYR A 1110 -8.90 -45.65 -8.31
N LEU A 1111 -9.38 -46.77 -8.85
CA LEU A 1111 -8.95 -47.34 -10.14
C LEU A 1111 -9.29 -46.44 -11.34
N HIS A 1112 -10.44 -45.76 -11.31
CA HIS A 1112 -10.87 -44.85 -12.38
C HIS A 1112 -10.07 -43.54 -12.45
N PHE A 1113 -9.55 -43.04 -11.32
CA PHE A 1113 -8.80 -41.78 -11.28
C PHE A 1113 -7.31 -41.91 -11.63
N GLY A 1114 -6.77 -43.14 -11.70
CA GLY A 1114 -5.39 -43.40 -12.11
C GLY A 1114 -4.36 -42.63 -11.27
N GLU A 1115 -3.34 -42.03 -11.92
CA GLU A 1115 -2.26 -41.26 -11.26
C GLU A 1115 -2.74 -40.06 -10.42
N LYS A 1116 -3.97 -39.57 -10.65
CA LYS A 1116 -4.56 -38.47 -9.84
C LYS A 1116 -5.17 -38.93 -8.53
N ALA A 1117 -5.42 -40.23 -8.33
CA ALA A 1117 -5.84 -40.78 -7.05
C ALA A 1117 -4.70 -40.77 -6.00
N ASP A 1118 -3.45 -40.87 -6.47
CA ASP A 1118 -2.26 -40.88 -5.60
C ASP A 1118 -1.89 -39.46 -5.10
N SER A 1119 -2.35 -38.41 -5.77
CA SER A 1119 -2.17 -37.02 -5.32
C SER A 1119 -3.24 -36.61 -4.30
N ALA A 1120 -2.82 -36.22 -3.10
CA ALA A 1120 -3.72 -35.72 -2.06
C ALA A 1120 -4.52 -34.51 -2.55
N ASN A 1121 -5.83 -34.49 -2.25
CA ASN A 1121 -6.72 -33.39 -2.59
C ASN A 1121 -6.21 -32.05 -2.01
N GLN A 1122 -5.83 -31.14 -2.89
CA GLN A 1122 -5.19 -29.88 -2.51
C GLN A 1122 -6.16 -28.92 -1.82
N ALA A 1123 -7.43 -28.90 -2.22
CA ALA A 1123 -8.47 -28.12 -1.54
C ALA A 1123 -8.65 -28.60 -0.09
N LEU A 1124 -8.61 -29.91 0.14
CA LEU A 1124 -8.63 -30.50 1.48
C LEU A 1124 -7.38 -30.14 2.28
N LYS A 1125 -6.19 -30.15 1.65
CA LYS A 1125 -4.93 -29.73 2.28
C LYS A 1125 -4.97 -28.27 2.74
N TYR A 1126 -5.51 -27.37 1.92
CA TYR A 1126 -5.70 -25.97 2.28
C TYR A 1126 -6.72 -25.80 3.41
N MET A 1127 -7.86 -26.47 3.32
CA MET A 1127 -8.89 -26.46 4.36
C MET A 1127 -8.32 -26.91 5.71
N ASN A 1128 -7.65 -28.07 5.74
CA ASN A 1128 -7.06 -28.62 6.96
C ASN A 1128 -5.94 -27.74 7.50
N GLY A 1129 -5.15 -27.11 6.62
CA GLY A 1129 -4.12 -26.14 7.01
C GLY A 1129 -4.69 -24.95 7.78
N VAL A 1130 -5.81 -24.37 7.32
CA VAL A 1130 -6.47 -23.26 8.01
C VAL A 1130 -7.18 -23.74 9.29
N ARG A 1131 -7.89 -24.88 9.23
CA ARG A 1131 -8.61 -25.44 10.39
C ARG A 1131 -7.68 -25.74 11.58
N ARG A 1132 -6.56 -26.43 11.34
CA ARG A 1132 -5.58 -26.76 12.41
C ARG A 1132 -5.12 -25.51 13.14
N ARG A 1133 -4.94 -24.41 12.42
CA ARG A 1133 -4.45 -23.15 12.98
C ARG A 1133 -5.49 -22.40 13.78
N LYS A 1134 -6.74 -22.38 13.30
CA LYS A 1134 -7.86 -21.81 14.07
C LYS A 1134 -8.27 -22.68 15.26
N GLY A 1135 -7.60 -23.82 15.48
CA GLY A 1135 -7.99 -24.79 16.51
C GLY A 1135 -9.31 -25.50 16.19
N LEU A 1136 -9.75 -25.46 14.93
CA LEU A 1136 -10.96 -26.11 14.47
C LEU A 1136 -10.73 -27.61 14.28
N TYR A 1137 -11.78 -28.39 14.49
CA TYR A 1137 -11.73 -29.84 14.35
C TYR A 1137 -11.38 -30.25 12.91
N VAL A 1138 -10.41 -31.16 12.78
CA VAL A 1138 -9.99 -31.75 11.50
C VAL A 1138 -10.35 -33.23 11.51
N GLU A 1139 -11.03 -33.68 10.47
CA GLU A 1139 -11.44 -35.07 10.25
C GLU A 1139 -10.24 -35.92 9.79
N GLU A 1140 -9.18 -35.96 10.58
CA GLU A 1140 -8.05 -36.85 10.34
C GLU A 1140 -8.27 -38.12 11.15
N LYS A 1141 -8.41 -39.26 10.48
CA LYS A 1141 -8.50 -40.57 11.14
C LYS A 1141 -7.17 -40.89 11.81
N ILE A 1142 -7.02 -40.52 13.09
CA ILE A 1142 -5.78 -40.77 13.86
C ILE A 1142 -5.59 -42.27 14.12
N VAL A 1143 -6.67 -43.06 14.17
CA VAL A 1143 -6.64 -44.53 14.24
C VAL A 1143 -7.90 -45.10 13.57
N GLU A 1144 -7.77 -45.92 12.53
CA GLU A 1144 -8.94 -46.55 11.88
C GLU A 1144 -9.58 -47.65 12.74
N HIS A 1145 -8.79 -48.40 13.53
CA HIS A 1145 -9.29 -49.38 14.50
C HIS A 1145 -8.37 -49.44 15.74
N GLY A 1146 -8.77 -48.81 16.84
CA GLY A 1146 -8.06 -48.94 18.13
C GLY A 1146 -8.16 -50.33 18.76
N GLU A 1147 -9.17 -51.15 18.38
CA GLU A 1147 -9.49 -52.39 19.09
C GLU A 1147 -8.82 -53.67 18.53
N LYS A 1148 -8.18 -53.64 17.35
CA LYS A 1148 -7.84 -54.89 16.61
C LYS A 1148 -6.36 -55.14 16.30
N GLN A 1149 -5.39 -54.47 16.93
CA GLN A 1149 -3.97 -54.81 16.70
C GLN A 1149 -3.55 -56.20 17.24
N ARG A 1150 -4.25 -56.77 18.25
CA ARG A 1150 -3.92 -58.11 18.80
C ARG A 1150 -4.61 -59.28 18.08
N THR A 1151 -5.72 -59.05 17.38
CA THR A 1151 -6.54 -60.11 16.78
C THR A 1151 -6.20 -60.38 15.31
N LEU A 1152 -5.63 -59.40 14.60
CA LEU A 1152 -5.27 -59.53 13.17
C LEU A 1152 -4.02 -60.39 12.93
N SER A 1153 -3.18 -60.62 13.95
CA SER A 1153 -1.96 -61.44 13.81
C SER A 1153 -2.17 -62.93 14.11
N LYS A 1154 -3.40 -63.37 14.42
CA LYS A 1154 -3.67 -64.79 14.75
C LYS A 1154 -4.28 -65.62 13.62
N ASN A 1155 -4.72 -65.01 12.53
CA ASN A 1155 -5.18 -65.73 11.33
C ASN A 1155 -4.81 -64.93 10.06
N LYS A 1156 -3.51 -64.78 9.81
CA LYS A 1156 -2.98 -64.43 8.49
C LYS A 1156 -1.96 -65.47 8.09
#